data_AF-A0A5C7GWS1-F1
#
_entry.id   AF-A0A5C7GWS1-F1
#
_cell.length_a   1.000
_cell.length_b   1.000
_cell.length_c   1.000
_cell.angle_alpha   90.00
_cell.angle_beta   90.00
_cell.angle_gamma   90.00
#
_symmetry.space_group_name_H-M   'P 1'
#
loop_
_entity.id
_entity.type
_entity.pdbx_description
1 polymer ?
#
loop_
_entity_poly.entity_id
_entity_poly.type
_entity_poly.pdbx_seq_one_letter_code
_entity_poly.pdbx_strand_id
1 'polypeptide(L)'
;MRSTGIHPNAITLSSVLTACTNTLIIFHGEQIQCLVYKQGFDADVFVNSSLVDMYAKCGSMVMARRVFDEMPERNLVSWNSMIVGFLQNKMYDMAIGFFLGAIREEFVSPDQVSFSSVLSACTNVGRSEFGRQVHGLIVKHGLVTLPYVRNSLMDMYFKCGLFHEAAMLFRHIGDRDVVAWNVMISGCVHSCMFEEACGYFCLMRKESIPANEVSYSTVLHASASLAVLNQGMLIHNQILKTGFLKNARVASSLISMYAKCGSMFDASRVFEEIKNRNVVFWTAMISAYQQHGCANQVIELFEEMLGEGIKPDYITFVCVLSACSHTGSIEEGYAYFNSMTKVHGISPRHEHYACMVDLLGRAGRLEDAKKFIETMPIKPDSTVLGALLGACANHGNLEMGREFAERLFELEPDNPGNYLLLSNMYSRIGRLREADEIRRFMGVSGVRKEPGCSWIDVKNETFVFTVHDKSHSRTQEIYEMLSKLKDLVKKKGYVAEKEFAINCTEEYKEQNLWHHSERLALAFGLLTLPAGAPIRIKKNLRTCGDCHTVLKFASEIFEREIICLEWIVVHRKQELASDANDQPWYINMSELRNLALIQESMNIGSESIQQGLANLVVQDYESSGHVQIAEKQRDNGPAQYVLAAKEEFVDQNPRLKKVDQWMEDLWAKEWLGKELRYWNGKEILLKRYSRVETLQCWKKNMQWSCHHHMRHWR
;
A
#
# COMPACT_ATOMS: atom_id res chain seq x y z
N MET A 1 -6.98 52.50 -14.90
CA MET A 1 -7.70 52.60 -16.18
C MET A 1 -8.95 53.46 -16.05
N ARG A 2 -9.99 53.05 -15.33
CA ARG A 2 -11.22 53.86 -15.20
C ARG A 2 -11.02 55.21 -14.47
N SER A 3 -10.22 55.22 -13.40
CA SER A 3 -9.87 56.45 -12.67
C SER A 3 -9.10 57.48 -13.52
N THR A 4 -8.54 57.06 -14.65
CA THR A 4 -7.78 57.89 -15.59
C THR A 4 -8.53 58.09 -16.91
N GLY A 5 -9.83 57.74 -16.98
CA GLY A 5 -10.66 57.92 -18.18
C GLY A 5 -10.41 56.94 -19.33
N ILE A 6 -9.60 55.90 -19.13
CA ILE A 6 -9.24 54.93 -20.17
C ILE A 6 -10.23 53.77 -20.16
N HIS A 7 -10.88 53.54 -21.31
CA HIS A 7 -11.80 52.42 -21.51
C HIS A 7 -11.05 51.13 -21.88
N PRO A 8 -11.45 49.96 -21.33
CA PRO A 8 -10.84 48.69 -21.69
C PRO A 8 -11.24 48.27 -23.11
N ASN A 9 -10.33 47.61 -23.82
CA ASN A 9 -10.58 46.99 -25.11
C ASN A 9 -10.80 45.47 -24.95
N ALA A 10 -11.13 44.77 -26.04
CA ALA A 10 -11.35 43.32 -26.06
C ALA A 10 -10.23 42.51 -25.38
N ILE A 11 -8.96 42.82 -25.69
CA ILE A 11 -7.79 42.13 -25.09
C ILE A 11 -7.71 42.35 -23.57
N THR A 12 -7.98 43.58 -23.12
CA THR A 12 -8.01 43.92 -21.69
C THR A 12 -9.11 43.14 -20.98
N LEU A 13 -10.32 43.11 -21.56
CA LEU A 13 -11.46 42.40 -21.00
C LEU A 13 -11.18 40.90 -20.89
N SER A 14 -10.66 40.27 -21.94
CA SER A 14 -10.26 38.86 -21.92
C SER A 14 -9.17 38.56 -20.90
N SER A 15 -8.17 39.43 -20.75
CA SER A 15 -7.11 39.26 -19.75
C SER A 15 -7.66 39.34 -18.31
N VAL A 16 -8.59 40.26 -18.06
CA VAL A 16 -9.27 40.40 -16.77
C VAL A 16 -10.16 39.19 -16.48
N LEU A 17 -10.86 38.66 -17.48
CA LEU A 17 -11.65 37.43 -17.35
C LEU A 17 -10.77 36.23 -17.01
N THR A 18 -9.62 36.08 -17.67
CA THR A 18 -8.61 35.06 -17.33
C THR A 18 -8.14 35.22 -15.89
N ALA A 19 -7.92 36.45 -15.41
CA ALA A 19 -7.56 36.69 -14.02
C ALA A 19 -8.69 36.32 -13.04
N CYS A 20 -9.96 36.56 -13.40
CA CYS A 20 -11.12 36.15 -12.61
C CYS A 20 -11.16 34.62 -12.44
N THR A 21 -10.74 33.85 -13.46
CA THR A 21 -10.67 32.38 -13.36
C THR A 21 -9.76 31.90 -12.25
N ASN A 22 -8.66 32.62 -11.97
CA ASN A 22 -7.73 32.25 -10.90
C ASN A 22 -8.30 32.52 -9.51
N THR A 23 -9.26 33.45 -9.40
CA THR A 23 -9.93 33.75 -8.11
C THR A 23 -11.07 32.80 -7.82
N LEU A 24 -11.61 32.10 -8.82
CA LEU A 24 -12.78 31.21 -8.73
C LEU A 24 -14.05 31.87 -8.16
N ILE A 25 -14.10 33.21 -8.12
CA ILE A 25 -15.24 33.99 -7.64
C ILE A 25 -16.09 34.41 -8.84
N ILE A 26 -17.26 33.77 -9.00
CA ILE A 26 -18.21 34.02 -10.10
C ILE A 26 -18.65 35.48 -10.17
N PHE A 27 -18.84 36.13 -9.02
CA PHE A 27 -19.35 37.49 -8.93
C PHE A 27 -18.51 38.52 -9.71
N HIS A 28 -17.18 38.39 -9.69
CA HIS A 28 -16.31 39.27 -10.47
C HIS A 28 -16.49 39.04 -11.98
N GLY A 29 -16.68 37.79 -12.39
CA GLY A 29 -17.02 37.42 -13.76
C GLY A 29 -18.31 38.07 -14.25
N GLU A 30 -19.37 38.03 -13.44
CA GLU A 30 -20.68 38.63 -13.74
C GLU A 30 -20.58 40.15 -13.92
N GLN A 31 -19.80 40.82 -13.05
CA GLN A 31 -19.56 42.26 -13.15
C GLN A 31 -18.84 42.64 -14.45
N ILE A 32 -17.87 41.83 -14.87
CA ILE A 32 -17.16 42.04 -16.13
C ILE A 32 -18.05 41.71 -17.33
N GLN A 33 -18.89 40.68 -17.28
CA GLN A 33 -19.88 40.42 -18.34
C GLN A 33 -20.84 41.60 -18.52
N CYS A 34 -21.33 42.20 -17.44
CA CYS A 34 -22.16 43.41 -17.50
C CYS A 34 -21.42 44.57 -18.18
N LEU A 35 -20.12 44.68 -17.97
CA LEU A 35 -19.28 45.69 -18.63
C LEU A 35 -19.10 45.39 -20.12
N VAL A 36 -18.91 44.13 -20.50
CA VAL A 36 -18.81 43.67 -21.89
C VAL A 36 -20.05 44.11 -22.67
N TYR A 37 -21.25 43.85 -22.14
CA TYR A 37 -22.50 44.30 -22.77
C TYR A 37 -22.61 45.83 -22.85
N LYS A 38 -22.29 46.55 -21.76
CA LYS A 38 -22.39 48.03 -21.74
C LYS A 38 -21.43 48.72 -22.70
N GLN A 39 -20.34 48.07 -23.09
CA GLN A 39 -19.33 48.62 -23.99
C GLN A 39 -19.45 48.09 -25.42
N GLY A 40 -20.45 47.26 -25.72
CA GLY A 40 -20.70 46.74 -27.07
C GLY A 40 -19.71 45.67 -27.53
N PHE A 41 -19.11 44.92 -26.60
CA PHE A 41 -18.24 43.78 -26.91
C PHE A 41 -19.00 42.44 -26.88
N ASP A 42 -20.33 42.47 -26.86
CA ASP A 42 -21.21 41.30 -26.77
C ASP A 42 -21.21 40.43 -28.03
N ALA A 43 -20.80 40.96 -29.18
CA ALA A 43 -20.58 40.19 -30.40
C ALA A 43 -19.12 39.71 -30.58
N ASP A 44 -18.18 40.15 -29.73
CA ASP A 44 -16.76 39.83 -29.89
C ASP A 44 -16.47 38.37 -29.49
N VAL A 45 -16.07 37.56 -30.47
CA VAL A 45 -15.83 36.12 -30.28
C VAL A 45 -14.71 35.83 -29.27
N PHE A 46 -13.69 36.70 -29.16
CA PHE A 46 -12.55 36.49 -28.27
C PHE A 46 -12.91 36.81 -26.82
N VAL A 47 -13.66 37.89 -26.59
CA VAL A 47 -14.19 38.24 -25.26
C VAL A 47 -15.18 37.19 -24.78
N ASN A 48 -16.12 36.78 -25.64
CA ASN A 48 -17.11 35.76 -25.28
C ASN A 48 -16.48 34.38 -25.05
N SER A 49 -15.47 33.98 -25.82
CA SER A 49 -14.71 32.74 -25.53
C SER A 49 -14.05 32.78 -24.15
N SER A 50 -13.55 33.96 -23.74
CA SER A 50 -12.95 34.16 -22.41
C SER A 50 -14.00 34.16 -21.29
N LEU A 51 -15.21 34.67 -21.55
CA LEU A 51 -16.35 34.60 -20.63
C LEU A 51 -16.79 33.14 -20.40
N VAL A 52 -16.87 32.35 -21.49
CA VAL A 52 -17.18 30.91 -21.42
C VAL A 52 -16.16 30.17 -20.58
N ASP A 53 -14.87 30.35 -20.84
CA ASP A 53 -13.78 29.72 -20.05
C ASP A 53 -13.85 30.13 -18.57
N MET A 54 -14.15 31.39 -18.28
CA MET A 54 -14.28 31.89 -16.92
C MET A 54 -15.42 31.24 -16.16
N TYR A 55 -16.63 31.22 -16.74
CA TYR A 55 -17.77 30.58 -16.08
C TYR A 55 -17.56 29.07 -15.91
N ALA A 56 -16.98 28.41 -16.91
CA ALA A 56 -16.68 26.99 -16.85
C ALA A 56 -15.69 26.65 -15.72
N LYS A 57 -14.59 27.39 -15.60
CA LYS A 57 -13.60 27.19 -14.53
C LYS A 57 -14.15 27.52 -13.13
N CYS A 58 -15.09 28.45 -13.04
CA CYS A 58 -15.78 28.76 -11.78
C CYS A 58 -16.92 27.77 -11.45
N GLY A 59 -17.13 26.74 -12.28
CA GLY A 59 -18.11 25.68 -12.04
C GLY A 59 -19.53 25.99 -12.50
N SER A 60 -19.80 27.17 -13.07
CA SER A 60 -21.11 27.55 -13.58
C SER A 60 -21.27 27.17 -15.06
N MET A 61 -21.44 25.87 -15.33
CA MET A 61 -21.63 25.40 -16.70
C MET A 61 -22.93 25.90 -17.34
N VAL A 62 -23.95 26.25 -16.56
CA VAL A 62 -25.19 26.84 -17.06
C VAL A 62 -24.94 28.22 -17.67
N MET A 63 -24.18 29.08 -16.98
CA MET A 63 -23.85 30.41 -17.50
C MET A 63 -22.88 30.32 -18.68
N ALA A 64 -21.87 29.43 -18.60
CA ALA A 64 -20.96 29.18 -19.72
C ALA A 64 -21.72 28.77 -20.98
N ARG A 65 -22.68 27.84 -20.84
CA ARG A 65 -23.54 27.39 -21.93
C ARG A 65 -24.38 28.52 -22.50
N ARG A 66 -24.98 29.35 -21.64
CA ARG A 66 -25.79 30.50 -22.07
C ARG A 66 -24.99 31.49 -22.90
N VAL A 67 -23.81 31.89 -22.42
CA VAL A 67 -22.93 32.79 -23.18
C VAL A 67 -22.57 32.17 -24.53
N PHE A 68 -22.21 30.88 -24.57
CA PHE A 68 -21.88 30.17 -25.80
C PHE A 68 -23.06 30.11 -26.80
N ASP A 69 -24.27 29.88 -26.31
CA ASP A 69 -25.47 29.83 -27.16
C ASP A 69 -25.87 31.22 -27.70
N GLU A 70 -25.60 32.29 -26.93
CA GLU A 70 -25.85 33.70 -27.34
C GLU A 70 -24.79 34.24 -28.33
N MET A 71 -23.63 33.58 -28.49
CA MET A 71 -22.58 34.02 -29.42
C MET A 71 -23.05 33.99 -30.89
N PRO A 72 -22.92 35.10 -31.64
CA PRO A 72 -23.29 35.15 -33.05
C PRO A 72 -22.33 34.33 -33.94
N GLU A 73 -21.05 34.36 -33.61
CA GLU A 73 -20.01 33.56 -34.26
C GLU A 73 -19.27 32.72 -33.21
N ARG A 74 -18.93 31.48 -33.57
CA ARG A 74 -18.22 30.54 -32.71
C ARG A 74 -16.98 30.04 -33.40
N ASN A 75 -15.84 30.15 -32.73
CA ASN A 75 -14.56 29.64 -33.22
C ASN A 75 -14.11 28.41 -32.42
N LEU A 76 -13.03 27.77 -32.86
CA LEU A 76 -12.48 26.60 -32.17
C LEU A 76 -12.18 26.83 -30.68
N VAL A 77 -11.77 28.04 -30.30
CA VAL A 77 -11.48 28.39 -28.89
C VAL A 77 -12.76 28.30 -28.05
N SER A 78 -13.86 28.90 -28.50
CA SER A 78 -15.15 28.81 -27.80
C SER A 78 -15.66 27.37 -27.63
N TRP A 79 -15.50 26.54 -28.67
CA TRP A 79 -15.85 25.11 -28.60
C TRP A 79 -14.93 24.36 -27.61
N ASN A 80 -13.62 24.60 -27.67
CA ASN A 80 -12.66 23.99 -26.75
C ASN A 80 -12.92 24.41 -25.29
N SER A 81 -13.26 25.69 -25.03
CA SER A 81 -13.64 26.17 -23.70
C SER A 81 -14.86 25.42 -23.15
N MET A 82 -15.86 25.12 -23.98
CA MET A 82 -17.01 24.31 -23.56
C MET A 82 -16.62 22.84 -23.30
N ILE A 83 -15.85 22.21 -24.19
CA ILE A 83 -15.42 20.81 -24.06
C ILE A 83 -14.59 20.62 -22.79
N VAL A 84 -13.58 21.47 -22.59
CA VAL A 84 -12.71 21.46 -21.39
C VAL A 84 -13.53 21.81 -20.14
N GLY A 85 -14.44 22.77 -20.23
CA GLY A 85 -15.32 23.16 -19.13
C GLY A 85 -16.19 22.01 -18.62
N PHE A 86 -16.85 21.29 -19.53
CA PHE A 86 -17.63 20.10 -19.16
C PHE A 86 -16.75 18.99 -18.59
N LEU A 87 -15.55 18.79 -19.14
CA LEU A 87 -14.58 17.81 -18.64
C LEU A 87 -14.17 18.12 -17.19
N GLN A 88 -13.78 19.36 -16.90
CA GLN A 88 -13.38 19.80 -15.55
C GLN A 88 -14.51 19.70 -14.53
N ASN A 89 -15.74 19.94 -14.97
CA ASN A 89 -16.95 19.82 -14.14
C ASN A 89 -17.54 18.40 -14.12
N LYS A 90 -16.80 17.39 -14.58
CA LYS A 90 -17.19 15.96 -14.56
C LYS A 90 -18.47 15.63 -15.35
N MET A 91 -18.86 16.48 -16.30
CA MET A 91 -20.02 16.31 -17.18
C MET A 91 -19.59 15.69 -18.53
N TYR A 92 -19.01 14.50 -18.48
CA TYR A 92 -18.28 13.92 -19.61
C TYR A 92 -19.13 13.66 -20.87
N ASP A 93 -20.38 13.24 -20.72
CA ASP A 93 -21.30 13.03 -21.85
C ASP A 93 -21.56 14.33 -22.62
N MET A 94 -21.68 15.44 -21.91
CA MET A 94 -21.86 16.76 -22.52
C MET A 94 -20.59 17.20 -23.25
N ALA A 95 -19.40 16.93 -22.69
CA ALA A 95 -18.12 17.19 -23.37
C ALA A 95 -18.03 16.44 -24.71
N ILE A 96 -18.42 15.16 -24.74
CA ILE A 96 -18.50 14.36 -25.97
C ILE A 96 -19.52 14.95 -26.96
N GLY A 97 -20.71 15.34 -26.47
CA GLY A 97 -21.74 15.97 -27.30
C GLY A 97 -21.26 17.26 -27.97
N PHE A 98 -20.55 18.11 -27.23
CA PHE A 98 -19.96 19.34 -27.77
C PHE A 98 -18.85 19.10 -28.78
N PHE A 99 -18.00 18.10 -28.56
CA PHE A 99 -17.01 17.69 -29.54
C PHE A 99 -17.65 17.24 -30.86
N LEU A 100 -18.74 16.47 -30.79
CA LEU A 100 -19.51 16.09 -31.98
C LEU A 100 -20.17 17.30 -32.64
N GLY A 101 -20.61 18.29 -31.87
CA GLY A 101 -21.10 19.57 -32.39
C GLY A 101 -20.01 20.32 -33.16
N ALA A 102 -18.81 20.45 -32.57
CA ALA A 102 -17.67 21.10 -33.20
C ALA A 102 -17.27 20.46 -34.54
N ILE A 103 -17.35 19.12 -34.67
CA ILE A 103 -17.07 18.41 -35.94
C ILE A 103 -18.12 18.71 -37.02
N ARG A 104 -19.35 19.04 -36.64
CA ARG A 104 -20.45 19.30 -37.58
C ARG A 104 -20.44 20.73 -38.12
N GLU A 105 -19.72 21.63 -37.49
CA GLU A 105 -19.57 23.02 -37.94
C GLU A 105 -18.58 23.11 -39.11
N GLU A 106 -19.02 23.72 -40.22
CA GLU A 106 -18.28 23.71 -41.49
C GLU A 106 -16.88 24.35 -41.40
N PHE A 107 -16.71 25.34 -40.52
CA PHE A 107 -15.47 26.12 -40.37
C PHE A 107 -14.66 25.77 -39.10
N VAL A 108 -15.03 24.70 -38.39
CA VAL A 108 -14.35 24.30 -37.15
C VAL A 108 -13.65 22.97 -37.35
N SER A 109 -12.32 22.99 -37.37
CA SER A 109 -11.51 21.78 -37.38
C SER A 109 -10.97 21.49 -35.97
N PRO A 110 -11.32 20.35 -35.34
CA PRO A 110 -10.82 20.01 -34.02
C PRO A 110 -9.28 19.92 -33.98
N ASP A 111 -8.68 20.44 -32.93
CA ASP A 111 -7.24 20.45 -32.73
C ASP A 111 -6.80 19.48 -31.62
N GLN A 112 -5.53 19.60 -31.23
CA GLN A 112 -4.91 18.80 -30.18
C GLN A 112 -5.65 18.91 -28.84
N VAL A 113 -6.18 20.09 -28.51
CA VAL A 113 -6.93 20.34 -27.27
C VAL A 113 -8.30 19.69 -27.35
N SER A 114 -8.99 19.79 -28.49
CA SER A 114 -10.27 19.11 -28.70
C SER A 114 -10.13 17.59 -28.54
N PHE A 115 -9.15 16.99 -29.22
CA PHE A 115 -8.94 15.54 -29.23
C PHE A 115 -8.48 15.00 -27.87
N SER A 116 -7.53 15.67 -27.20
CA SER A 116 -7.09 15.25 -25.85
C SER A 116 -8.23 15.34 -24.83
N SER A 117 -9.03 16.39 -24.88
CA SER A 117 -10.15 16.60 -23.97
C SER A 117 -11.25 15.57 -24.17
N VAL A 118 -11.62 15.26 -25.42
CA VAL A 118 -12.63 14.22 -25.69
C VAL A 118 -12.11 12.83 -25.36
N LEU A 119 -10.83 12.52 -25.61
CA LEU A 119 -10.21 11.25 -25.20
C LEU A 119 -10.28 11.09 -23.67
N SER A 120 -9.97 12.15 -22.92
CA SER A 120 -10.12 12.17 -21.46
C SER A 120 -11.57 11.94 -21.03
N ALA A 121 -12.55 12.58 -21.70
CA ALA A 121 -13.97 12.33 -21.45
C ALA A 121 -14.34 10.85 -21.72
N CYS A 122 -13.86 10.26 -22.82
CA CYS A 122 -14.05 8.83 -23.12
C CYS A 122 -13.55 7.92 -22.00
N THR A 123 -12.40 8.25 -21.40
CA THR A 123 -11.82 7.45 -20.30
C THR A 123 -12.75 7.40 -19.08
N ASN A 124 -13.38 8.53 -18.75
CA ASN A 124 -14.21 8.65 -17.56
C ASN A 124 -15.61 8.05 -17.75
N VAL A 125 -16.13 8.03 -18.98
CA VAL A 125 -17.41 7.36 -19.31
C VAL A 125 -17.21 5.86 -19.59
N GLY A 126 -15.99 5.44 -19.92
CA GLY A 126 -15.68 4.06 -20.30
C GLY A 126 -16.18 3.68 -21.71
N ARG A 127 -16.35 4.65 -22.61
CA ARG A 127 -16.78 4.40 -24.01
C ARG A 127 -15.60 4.06 -24.92
N SER A 128 -15.11 2.84 -24.82
CA SER A 128 -13.97 2.34 -25.60
C SER A 128 -14.20 2.41 -27.13
N GLU A 129 -15.40 2.08 -27.59
CA GLU A 129 -15.72 2.09 -29.02
C GLU A 129 -15.72 3.51 -29.60
N PHE A 130 -16.28 4.48 -28.87
CA PHE A 130 -16.20 5.88 -29.28
C PHE A 130 -14.75 6.39 -29.25
N GLY A 131 -13.95 5.97 -28.26
CA GLY A 131 -12.51 6.22 -28.24
C GLY A 131 -11.76 5.73 -29.49
N ARG A 132 -12.13 4.56 -30.03
CA ARG A 132 -11.58 4.04 -31.30
C ARG A 132 -12.00 4.87 -32.50
N GLN A 133 -13.24 5.36 -32.55
CA GLN A 133 -13.68 6.28 -33.60
C GLN A 133 -12.90 7.60 -33.56
N VAL A 134 -12.70 8.15 -32.37
CA VAL A 134 -11.87 9.34 -32.15
C VAL A 134 -10.43 9.10 -32.58
N HIS A 135 -9.84 7.93 -32.29
CA HIS A 135 -8.52 7.57 -32.81
C HIS A 135 -8.47 7.60 -34.35
N GLY A 136 -9.46 7.03 -35.04
CA GLY A 136 -9.55 7.11 -36.50
C GLY A 136 -9.58 8.56 -37.01
N LEU A 137 -10.30 9.45 -36.32
CA LEU A 137 -10.31 10.88 -36.63
C LEU A 137 -8.94 11.54 -36.39
N ILE A 138 -8.24 11.22 -35.30
CA ILE A 138 -6.89 11.73 -35.00
C ILE A 138 -5.91 11.35 -36.12
N VAL A 139 -5.98 10.11 -36.61
CA VAL A 139 -5.15 9.63 -37.72
C VAL A 139 -5.49 10.39 -39.00
N LYS A 140 -6.79 10.57 -39.30
CA LYS A 140 -7.25 11.33 -40.48
C LYS A 140 -6.78 12.78 -40.48
N HIS A 141 -6.70 13.42 -39.30
CA HIS A 141 -6.20 14.80 -39.15
C HIS A 141 -4.66 14.87 -39.06
N GLY A 142 -3.94 13.75 -39.11
CA GLY A 142 -2.48 13.71 -39.03
C GLY A 142 -1.92 14.07 -37.64
N LEU A 143 -2.76 14.08 -36.60
CA LEU A 143 -2.38 14.53 -35.26
C LEU A 143 -1.76 13.43 -34.39
N VAL A 144 -1.75 12.16 -34.86
CA VAL A 144 -1.22 11.00 -34.13
C VAL A 144 0.30 11.09 -33.88
N THR A 145 1.02 11.88 -34.67
CA THR A 145 2.47 12.08 -34.55
C THR A 145 2.83 12.99 -33.36
N LEU A 146 1.89 13.80 -32.89
CA LEU A 146 2.10 14.77 -31.82
C LEU A 146 2.15 14.05 -30.46
N PRO A 147 3.25 14.19 -29.69
CA PRO A 147 3.43 13.46 -28.42
C PRO A 147 2.25 13.62 -27.45
N TYR A 148 1.72 14.84 -27.33
CA TYR A 148 0.62 15.15 -26.41
C TYR A 148 -0.69 14.39 -26.73
N VAL A 149 -1.10 14.39 -28.01
CA VAL A 149 -2.32 13.69 -28.47
C VAL A 149 -2.12 12.18 -28.36
N ARG A 150 -0.94 11.69 -28.75
CA ARG A 150 -0.59 10.27 -28.66
C ARG A 150 -0.56 9.76 -27.22
N ASN A 151 0.01 10.52 -26.28
CA ASN A 151 0.05 10.17 -24.87
C ASN A 151 -1.37 10.13 -24.27
N SER A 152 -2.23 11.08 -24.65
CA SER A 152 -3.66 11.08 -24.28
C SER A 152 -4.40 9.86 -24.83
N LEU A 153 -4.06 9.45 -26.06
CA LEU A 153 -4.66 8.28 -26.71
C LEU A 153 -4.22 6.97 -26.04
N MET A 154 -2.93 6.84 -25.69
CA MET A 154 -2.44 5.70 -24.92
C MET A 154 -3.12 5.61 -23.54
N ASP A 155 -3.24 6.72 -22.81
CA ASP A 155 -3.96 6.78 -21.52
C ASP A 155 -5.42 6.34 -21.67
N MET A 156 -6.09 6.75 -22.76
CA MET A 156 -7.45 6.30 -23.07
C MET A 156 -7.56 4.79 -23.24
N TYR A 157 -6.67 4.19 -24.04
CA TYR A 157 -6.67 2.75 -24.24
C TYR A 157 -6.41 1.98 -22.95
N PHE A 158 -5.43 2.40 -22.13
CA PHE A 158 -5.18 1.77 -20.83
C PHE A 158 -6.40 1.83 -19.90
N LYS A 159 -7.01 3.02 -19.73
CA LYS A 159 -8.18 3.20 -18.86
C LYS A 159 -9.43 2.47 -19.36
N CYS A 160 -9.50 2.18 -20.66
CA CYS A 160 -10.57 1.36 -21.24
C CYS A 160 -10.28 -0.16 -21.19
N GLY A 161 -9.16 -0.59 -20.58
CA GLY A 161 -8.77 -2.01 -20.51
C GLY A 161 -8.23 -2.59 -21.83
N LEU A 162 -7.91 -1.74 -22.80
CA LEU A 162 -7.42 -2.11 -24.13
C LEU A 162 -5.89 -2.01 -24.17
N PHE A 163 -5.22 -2.90 -23.42
CA PHE A 163 -3.77 -2.86 -23.26
C PHE A 163 -3.01 -3.04 -24.58
N HIS A 164 -3.47 -3.98 -25.41
CA HIS A 164 -2.75 -4.34 -26.63
C HIS A 164 -2.63 -3.16 -27.58
N GLU A 165 -3.70 -2.38 -27.72
CA GLU A 165 -3.78 -1.18 -28.53
C GLU A 165 -2.85 -0.07 -28.01
N ALA A 166 -2.80 0.12 -26.68
CA ALA A 166 -1.87 1.06 -26.06
C ALA A 166 -0.40 0.65 -26.31
N ALA A 167 -0.07 -0.63 -26.13
CA ALA A 167 1.27 -1.17 -26.35
C ALA A 167 1.69 -1.08 -27.83
N MET A 168 0.75 -1.29 -28.77
CA MET A 168 0.97 -1.12 -30.20
C MET A 168 1.31 0.33 -30.55
N LEU A 169 0.53 1.30 -30.04
CA LEU A 169 0.82 2.72 -30.20
C LEU A 169 2.21 3.07 -29.68
N PHE A 170 2.57 2.56 -28.49
CA PHE A 170 3.88 2.80 -27.88
C PHE A 170 5.05 2.26 -28.72
N ARG A 171 4.90 1.06 -29.29
CA ARG A 171 5.93 0.43 -30.14
C ARG A 171 6.19 1.19 -31.43
N HIS A 172 5.14 1.77 -32.03
CA HIS A 172 5.24 2.53 -33.28
C HIS A 172 5.76 3.96 -33.09
N ILE A 173 6.13 4.33 -31.86
CA ILE A 173 6.82 5.59 -31.58
C ILE A 173 8.29 5.48 -31.94
N GLY A 174 8.77 6.37 -32.81
CA GLY A 174 10.20 6.59 -33.06
C GLY A 174 10.90 7.29 -31.89
N ASP A 175 10.51 8.53 -31.60
CA ASP A 175 11.07 9.31 -30.47
C ASP A 175 10.09 9.34 -29.28
N ARG A 176 10.49 8.65 -28.19
CA ARG A 176 9.69 8.47 -26.97
C ARG A 176 10.22 9.40 -25.89
N ASP A 177 9.41 10.40 -25.54
CA ASP A 177 9.69 11.27 -24.40
C ASP A 177 9.41 10.55 -23.07
N VAL A 178 9.90 11.13 -21.97
CA VAL A 178 9.68 10.63 -20.60
C VAL A 178 8.19 10.44 -20.29
N VAL A 179 7.33 11.29 -20.86
CA VAL A 179 5.88 11.23 -20.65
C VAL A 179 5.30 9.96 -21.28
N ALA A 180 5.68 9.61 -22.51
CA ALA A 180 5.23 8.38 -23.16
C ALA A 180 5.62 7.13 -22.35
N TRP A 181 6.85 7.08 -21.83
CA TRP A 181 7.30 6.00 -20.93
C TRP A 181 6.47 5.95 -19.64
N ASN A 182 6.22 7.10 -19.02
CA ASN A 182 5.43 7.17 -17.79
C ASN A 182 3.97 6.74 -18.01
N VAL A 183 3.36 7.10 -19.15
CA VAL A 183 2.02 6.63 -19.51
C VAL A 183 2.01 5.11 -19.71
N MET A 184 3.02 4.55 -20.37
CA MET A 184 3.14 3.09 -20.55
C MET A 184 3.28 2.37 -19.21
N ILE A 185 4.21 2.81 -18.36
CA ILE A 185 4.47 2.19 -17.05
C ILE A 185 3.24 2.34 -16.13
N SER A 186 2.64 3.53 -16.06
CA SER A 186 1.46 3.77 -15.22
C SER A 186 0.23 3.04 -15.72
N GLY A 187 0.08 2.94 -17.05
CA GLY A 187 -0.95 2.14 -17.69
C GLY A 187 -0.86 0.67 -17.32
N CYS A 188 0.35 0.08 -17.37
CA CYS A 188 0.59 -1.29 -16.90
C CYS A 188 0.18 -1.46 -15.42
N VAL A 189 0.55 -0.52 -14.56
CA VAL A 189 0.18 -0.54 -13.14
C VAL A 189 -1.34 -0.46 -12.92
N HIS A 190 -2.05 0.42 -13.64
CA HIS A 190 -3.52 0.51 -13.55
C HIS A 190 -4.21 -0.77 -14.01
N SER A 191 -3.63 -1.45 -14.99
CA SER A 191 -4.11 -2.74 -15.49
C SER A 191 -3.55 -3.94 -14.70
N CYS A 192 -2.94 -3.71 -13.52
CA CYS A 192 -2.35 -4.73 -12.64
C CYS A 192 -1.26 -5.62 -13.27
N MET A 193 -0.65 -5.17 -14.37
CA MET A 193 0.48 -5.79 -15.06
C MET A 193 1.79 -5.25 -14.51
N PHE A 194 2.08 -5.57 -13.25
CA PHE A 194 3.20 -4.99 -12.53
C PHE A 194 4.56 -5.45 -13.06
N GLU A 195 4.67 -6.68 -13.56
CA GLU A 195 5.90 -7.21 -14.15
C GLU A 195 6.27 -6.46 -15.44
N GLU A 196 5.28 -6.21 -16.29
CA GLU A 196 5.44 -5.42 -17.51
C GLU A 196 5.82 -3.98 -17.18
N ALA A 197 5.22 -3.37 -16.15
CA ALA A 197 5.58 -2.03 -15.70
C ALA A 197 7.08 -1.94 -15.33
N CYS A 198 7.55 -2.91 -14.55
CA CYS A 198 8.95 -3.10 -14.20
C CYS A 198 9.86 -3.33 -15.42
N GLY A 199 9.39 -4.12 -16.38
CA GLY A 199 10.07 -4.39 -17.65
C GLY A 199 10.22 -3.14 -18.51
N TYR A 200 9.17 -2.34 -18.67
CA TYR A 200 9.20 -1.07 -19.40
C TYR A 200 10.10 -0.03 -18.73
N PHE A 201 10.13 0.03 -17.39
CA PHE A 201 11.10 0.88 -16.69
C PHE A 201 12.55 0.44 -16.94
N CYS A 202 12.82 -0.87 -16.96
CA CYS A 202 14.15 -1.38 -17.34
C CYS A 202 14.51 -1.01 -18.79
N LEU A 203 13.54 -1.03 -19.71
CA LEU A 203 13.76 -0.66 -21.11
C LEU A 203 14.00 0.86 -21.27
N MET A 204 13.20 1.71 -20.62
CA MET A 204 13.40 3.16 -20.55
C MET A 204 14.84 3.50 -20.15
N ARG A 205 15.37 2.78 -19.16
CA ARG A 205 16.76 2.93 -18.72
C ARG A 205 17.79 2.46 -19.74
N LYS A 206 17.53 1.35 -20.43
CA LYS A 206 18.43 0.85 -21.50
C LYS A 206 18.51 1.84 -22.66
N GLU A 207 17.41 2.52 -22.96
CA GLU A 207 17.35 3.60 -23.95
C GLU A 207 17.90 4.94 -23.41
N SER A 208 18.48 4.95 -22.21
CA SER A 208 19.11 6.14 -21.58
C SER A 208 18.16 7.33 -21.37
N ILE A 209 16.86 7.08 -21.26
CA ILE A 209 15.86 8.10 -20.96
C ILE A 209 15.86 8.38 -19.45
N PRO A 210 15.99 9.65 -19.00
CA PRO A 210 16.06 9.98 -17.58
C PRO A 210 14.71 9.74 -16.89
N ALA A 211 14.73 8.95 -15.82
CA ALA A 211 13.58 8.76 -14.94
C ALA A 211 13.29 10.04 -14.15
N ASN A 212 12.01 10.35 -13.93
CA ASN A 212 11.57 11.46 -13.10
C ASN A 212 10.78 10.96 -11.87
N GLU A 213 10.24 11.90 -11.09
CA GLU A 213 9.41 11.62 -9.91
C GLU A 213 8.29 10.61 -10.20
N VAL A 214 7.58 10.79 -11.32
CA VAL A 214 6.46 9.92 -11.71
C VAL A 214 6.97 8.53 -12.06
N SER A 215 8.07 8.43 -12.83
CA SER A 215 8.68 7.14 -13.17
C SER A 215 9.02 6.33 -11.92
N TYR A 216 9.70 6.96 -10.95
CA TYR A 216 10.12 6.30 -9.71
C TYR A 216 8.93 5.90 -8.84
N SER A 217 7.97 6.80 -8.63
CA SER A 217 6.79 6.52 -7.81
C SER A 217 5.97 5.35 -8.36
N THR A 218 5.76 5.32 -9.68
CA THR A 218 4.98 4.27 -10.35
C THR A 218 5.71 2.92 -10.32
N VAL A 219 7.02 2.87 -10.58
CA VAL A 219 7.76 1.58 -10.55
C VAL A 219 7.98 1.07 -9.13
N LEU A 220 8.09 1.96 -8.13
CA LEU A 220 8.10 1.59 -6.71
C LEU A 220 6.75 0.97 -6.32
N HIS A 221 5.63 1.55 -6.77
CA HIS A 221 4.31 0.97 -6.58
C HIS A 221 4.18 -0.41 -7.23
N ALA A 222 4.69 -0.59 -8.45
CA ALA A 222 4.73 -1.91 -9.10
C ALA A 222 5.57 -2.92 -8.32
N SER A 223 6.75 -2.51 -7.83
CA SER A 223 7.65 -3.36 -7.03
C SER A 223 7.03 -3.74 -5.69
N ALA A 224 6.33 -2.79 -5.05
CA ALA A 224 5.58 -2.98 -3.81
C ALA A 224 4.44 -3.98 -4.00
N SER A 225 3.71 -3.84 -5.11
CA SER A 225 2.61 -4.72 -5.47
C SER A 225 3.12 -6.13 -5.75
N LEU A 226 4.26 -6.29 -6.42
CA LEU A 226 4.89 -7.60 -6.62
C LEU A 226 5.57 -8.15 -5.36
N ALA A 227 5.74 -7.35 -4.31
CA ALA A 227 6.56 -7.66 -3.14
C ALA A 227 7.99 -8.11 -3.48
N VAL A 228 8.59 -7.55 -4.54
CA VAL A 228 9.95 -7.90 -5.01
C VAL A 228 10.96 -6.93 -4.42
N LEU A 229 11.38 -7.21 -3.18
CA LEU A 229 12.30 -6.36 -2.40
C LEU A 229 13.61 -6.05 -3.15
N ASN A 230 14.22 -7.06 -3.78
CA ASN A 230 15.50 -6.89 -4.49
C ASN A 230 15.41 -5.85 -5.61
N GLN A 231 14.30 -5.84 -6.35
CA GLN A 231 14.08 -4.86 -7.39
C GLN A 231 13.86 -3.47 -6.80
N GLY A 232 13.08 -3.37 -5.73
CA GLY A 232 12.89 -2.14 -4.97
C GLY A 232 14.20 -1.53 -4.47
N MET A 233 15.11 -2.34 -3.95
CA MET A 233 16.45 -1.91 -3.52
C MET A 233 17.31 -1.39 -4.68
N LEU A 234 17.24 -2.03 -5.84
CA LEU A 234 17.92 -1.54 -7.05
C LEU A 234 17.39 -0.17 -7.45
N ILE A 235 16.08 0.04 -7.39
CA ILE A 235 15.44 1.33 -7.70
C ILE A 235 15.83 2.38 -6.65
N HIS A 236 15.83 2.03 -5.36
CA HIS A 236 16.28 2.91 -4.28
C HIS A 236 17.71 3.42 -4.49
N ASN A 237 18.65 2.52 -4.82
CA ASN A 237 20.02 2.91 -5.14
C ASN A 237 20.11 3.92 -6.29
N GLN A 238 19.18 3.85 -7.25
CA GLN A 238 19.11 4.85 -8.32
C GLN A 238 18.56 6.19 -7.83
N ILE A 239 17.49 6.17 -7.02
CA ILE A 239 16.89 7.37 -6.43
C ILE A 239 17.93 8.17 -5.62
N LEU A 240 18.79 7.47 -4.87
CA LEU A 240 19.92 8.08 -4.16
C LEU A 240 20.90 8.75 -5.13
N LYS A 241 21.33 8.02 -6.18
CA LYS A 241 22.27 8.54 -7.19
C LYS A 241 21.75 9.73 -7.98
N THR A 242 20.44 9.78 -8.23
CA THR A 242 19.79 10.86 -8.97
C THR A 242 19.26 11.99 -8.08
N GLY A 243 19.37 11.85 -6.75
CA GLY A 243 18.98 12.88 -5.79
C GLY A 243 17.47 13.03 -5.56
N PHE A 244 16.65 12.08 -6.02
CA PHE A 244 15.19 12.15 -5.90
C PHE A 244 14.66 11.77 -4.51
N LEU A 245 15.52 11.33 -3.57
CA LEU A 245 15.08 11.01 -2.20
C LEU A 245 14.44 12.21 -1.49
N LYS A 246 14.85 13.44 -1.84
CA LYS A 246 14.27 14.68 -1.29
C LYS A 246 12.84 14.96 -1.79
N ASN A 247 12.39 14.28 -2.85
CA ASN A 247 11.06 14.46 -3.40
C ASN A 247 10.04 13.70 -2.54
N ALA A 248 9.01 14.40 -2.07
CA ALA A 248 8.04 13.83 -1.13
C ALA A 248 7.29 12.62 -1.68
N ARG A 249 6.92 12.66 -2.96
CA ARG A 249 6.18 11.57 -3.61
C ARG A 249 7.05 10.32 -3.76
N VAL A 250 8.32 10.49 -4.15
CA VAL A 250 9.26 9.38 -4.34
C VAL A 250 9.59 8.72 -3.00
N ALA A 251 9.96 9.50 -1.98
CA ALA A 251 10.31 8.95 -0.68
C ALA A 251 9.10 8.29 0.03
N SER A 252 7.89 8.88 -0.05
CA SER A 252 6.67 8.23 0.43
C SER A 252 6.40 6.89 -0.28
N SER A 253 6.54 6.86 -1.60
CA SER A 253 6.40 5.62 -2.40
C SER A 253 7.47 4.59 -2.04
N LEU A 254 8.66 5.04 -1.63
CA LEU A 254 9.76 4.19 -1.23
C LEU A 254 9.53 3.55 0.16
N ILE A 255 9.06 4.34 1.13
CA ILE A 255 8.61 3.84 2.45
C ILE A 255 7.53 2.78 2.24
N SER A 256 6.50 3.10 1.44
CA SER A 256 5.41 2.16 1.14
C SER A 256 5.91 0.88 0.45
N MET A 257 6.89 0.99 -0.46
CA MET A 257 7.48 -0.17 -1.12
C MET A 257 8.19 -1.09 -0.14
N TYR A 258 9.04 -0.54 0.73
CA TYR A 258 9.73 -1.33 1.74
C TYR A 258 8.76 -2.00 2.72
N ALA A 259 7.77 -1.23 3.20
CA ALA A 259 6.73 -1.75 4.09
C ALA A 259 5.95 -2.90 3.45
N LYS A 260 5.44 -2.74 2.21
CA LYS A 260 4.71 -3.81 1.50
C LYS A 260 5.58 -5.02 1.15
N CYS A 261 6.89 -4.84 1.01
CA CYS A 261 7.83 -5.95 0.84
C CYS A 261 8.23 -6.64 2.15
N GLY A 262 7.67 -6.19 3.30
CA GLY A 262 7.94 -6.74 4.62
C GLY A 262 9.25 -6.27 5.27
N SER A 263 9.95 -5.27 4.71
CA SER A 263 11.16 -4.70 5.32
C SER A 263 10.84 -3.39 6.05
N MET A 264 10.29 -3.51 7.26
CA MET A 264 9.94 -2.33 8.06
C MET A 264 11.19 -1.56 8.53
N PHE A 265 12.28 -2.28 8.78
CA PHE A 265 13.58 -1.67 9.15
C PHE A 265 14.09 -0.71 8.07
N ASP A 266 14.07 -1.12 6.80
CA ASP A 266 14.51 -0.24 5.70
C ASP A 266 13.53 0.92 5.49
N ALA A 267 12.23 0.72 5.74
CA ALA A 267 11.24 1.79 5.71
C ALA A 267 11.53 2.86 6.78
N SER A 268 11.80 2.46 8.03
CA SER A 268 12.16 3.37 9.12
C SER A 268 13.45 4.12 8.82
N ARG A 269 14.46 3.45 8.27
CA ARG A 269 15.71 4.10 7.86
C ARG A 269 15.51 5.19 6.81
N VAL A 270 14.70 4.91 5.79
CA VAL A 270 14.35 5.92 4.78
C VAL A 270 13.63 7.11 5.42
N PHE A 271 12.75 6.86 6.38
CA PHE A 271 12.04 7.91 7.12
C PHE A 271 12.97 8.76 7.99
N GLU A 272 13.93 8.12 8.68
CA GLU A 272 14.94 8.78 9.51
C GLU A 272 15.88 9.67 8.72
N GLU A 273 16.29 9.25 7.51
CA GLU A 273 17.17 10.01 6.62
C GLU A 273 16.55 11.33 6.11
N ILE A 274 15.23 11.50 6.20
CA ILE A 274 14.50 12.70 5.75
C ILE A 274 14.53 13.77 6.85
N LYS A 275 15.29 14.84 6.64
CA LYS A 275 15.46 15.93 7.62
C LYS A 275 14.26 16.88 7.78
N ASN A 276 13.50 17.12 6.71
CA ASN A 276 12.36 18.05 6.70
C ASN A 276 11.08 17.26 6.41
N ARG A 277 10.53 16.62 7.45
CA ARG A 277 9.36 15.76 7.31
C ARG A 277 8.09 16.61 7.24
N ASN A 278 7.43 16.62 6.08
CA ASN A 278 6.06 17.11 5.93
C ASN A 278 5.02 16.01 6.26
N VAL A 279 3.74 16.40 6.27
CA VAL A 279 2.60 15.51 6.52
C VAL A 279 2.62 14.22 5.70
N VAL A 280 3.07 14.25 4.44
CA VAL A 280 3.06 13.09 3.53
C VAL A 280 4.01 11.99 4.02
N PHE A 281 5.17 12.35 4.57
CA PHE A 281 6.11 11.35 5.09
C PHE A 281 5.62 10.72 6.39
N TRP A 282 5.09 11.54 7.30
CA TRP A 282 4.49 11.08 8.55
C TRP A 282 3.33 10.13 8.28
N THR A 283 2.38 10.53 7.43
CA THR A 283 1.25 9.68 7.03
C THR A 283 1.73 8.38 6.38
N ALA A 284 2.78 8.39 5.55
CA ALA A 284 3.30 7.18 4.93
C ALA A 284 3.91 6.20 5.93
N MET A 285 4.66 6.70 6.92
CA MET A 285 5.27 5.85 7.96
C MET A 285 4.22 5.33 8.95
N ILE A 286 3.28 6.19 9.38
CA ILE A 286 2.15 5.82 10.21
C ILE A 286 1.28 4.75 9.51
N SER A 287 1.00 4.93 8.22
CA SER A 287 0.27 3.93 7.43
C SER A 287 1.04 2.61 7.33
N ALA A 288 2.36 2.66 7.20
CA ALA A 288 3.20 1.47 7.15
C ALA A 288 3.14 0.69 8.47
N TYR A 289 3.28 1.34 9.63
CA TYR A 289 3.14 0.66 10.92
C TYR A 289 1.71 0.14 11.15
N GLN A 290 0.68 0.87 10.72
CA GLN A 290 -0.70 0.43 10.81
C GLN A 290 -0.97 -0.85 10.00
N GLN A 291 -0.45 -0.93 8.77
CA GLN A 291 -0.54 -2.11 7.91
C GLN A 291 0.22 -3.32 8.44
N HIS A 292 1.15 -3.11 9.37
CA HIS A 292 1.95 -4.15 10.02
C HIS A 292 1.41 -4.55 11.40
N GLY A 293 0.28 -3.98 11.83
CA GLY A 293 -0.33 -4.26 13.12
C GLY A 293 0.42 -3.67 14.33
N CYS A 294 1.37 -2.77 14.10
CA CYS A 294 2.20 -2.13 15.12
C CYS A 294 1.48 -0.91 15.72
N ALA A 295 0.38 -1.15 16.43
CA ALA A 295 -0.53 -0.10 16.88
C ALA A 295 0.12 0.92 17.85
N ASN A 296 1.00 0.47 18.74
CA ASN A 296 1.69 1.37 19.67
C ASN A 296 2.61 2.34 18.92
N GLN A 297 3.38 1.85 17.95
CA GLN A 297 4.26 2.67 17.12
C GLN A 297 3.48 3.68 16.27
N VAL A 298 2.25 3.35 15.85
CA VAL A 298 1.35 4.30 15.17
C VAL A 298 1.02 5.48 16.08
N ILE A 299 0.66 5.21 17.34
CA ILE A 299 0.31 6.24 18.32
C ILE A 299 1.55 7.08 18.67
N GLU A 300 2.69 6.45 18.92
CA GLU A 300 3.96 7.13 19.20
C GLU A 300 4.35 8.11 18.08
N LEU A 301 4.34 7.65 16.82
CA LEU A 301 4.66 8.52 15.68
C LEU A 301 3.63 9.62 15.46
N PHE A 302 2.36 9.37 15.78
CA PHE A 302 1.32 10.39 15.68
C PHE A 302 1.53 11.50 16.71
N GLU A 303 1.86 11.15 17.95
CA GLU A 303 2.18 12.12 18.99
C GLU A 303 3.48 12.89 18.68
N GLU A 304 4.51 12.21 18.12
CA GLU A 304 5.74 12.87 17.65
C GLU A 304 5.44 13.88 16.54
N MET A 305 4.61 13.50 15.56
CA MET A 305 4.14 14.37 14.48
C MET A 305 3.42 15.61 15.03
N LEU A 306 2.56 15.45 16.04
CA LEU A 306 1.88 16.56 16.71
C LEU A 306 2.88 17.43 17.49
N GLY A 307 3.86 16.82 18.16
CA GLY A 307 4.94 17.51 18.88
C GLY A 307 5.82 18.37 17.98
N GLU A 308 6.05 17.96 16.74
CA GLU A 308 6.72 18.77 15.70
C GLU A 308 5.82 19.88 15.10
N GLY A 309 4.56 19.96 15.52
CA GLY A 309 3.60 20.94 15.00
C GLY A 309 3.11 20.64 13.58
N ILE A 310 3.29 19.41 13.10
CA ILE A 310 2.82 18.99 11.78
C ILE A 310 1.35 18.62 11.88
N LYS A 311 0.50 19.33 11.12
CA LYS A 311 -0.94 19.07 11.10
C LYS A 311 -1.24 17.71 10.42
N PRO A 312 -1.93 16.78 11.11
CA PRO A 312 -2.38 15.52 10.51
C PRO A 312 -3.37 15.74 9.37
N ASP A 313 -3.39 14.79 8.44
CA ASP A 313 -4.36 14.75 7.36
C ASP A 313 -5.47 13.72 7.62
N TYR A 314 -6.37 13.62 6.64
CA TYR A 314 -7.49 12.68 6.67
C TYR A 314 -7.04 11.21 6.82
N ILE A 315 -5.97 10.80 6.13
CA ILE A 315 -5.49 9.42 6.14
C ILE A 315 -4.79 9.12 7.47
N THR A 316 -4.07 10.09 8.03
CA THR A 316 -3.42 9.94 9.34
C THR A 316 -4.43 9.52 10.41
N PHE A 317 -5.59 10.18 10.48
CA PHE A 317 -6.63 9.85 11.47
C PHE A 317 -7.26 8.47 11.26
N VAL A 318 -7.45 8.03 10.01
CA VAL A 318 -7.90 6.64 9.73
C VAL A 318 -6.89 5.64 10.32
N CYS A 319 -5.59 5.86 10.12
CA CYS A 319 -4.56 4.96 10.64
C CYS A 319 -4.53 4.92 12.18
N VAL A 320 -4.62 6.08 12.83
CA VAL A 320 -4.61 6.17 14.30
C VAL A 320 -5.86 5.53 14.92
N LEU A 321 -7.04 5.79 14.36
CA LEU A 321 -8.28 5.18 14.86
C LEU A 321 -8.30 3.66 14.65
N SER A 322 -7.73 3.17 13.54
CA SER A 322 -7.53 1.73 13.33
C SER A 322 -6.54 1.15 14.36
N ALA A 323 -5.49 1.86 14.72
CA ALA A 323 -4.57 1.44 15.78
C ALA A 323 -5.25 1.39 17.16
N CYS A 324 -6.11 2.36 17.49
CA CYS A 324 -6.95 2.32 18.69
C CYS A 324 -7.89 1.11 18.68
N SER A 325 -8.49 0.79 17.53
CA SER A 325 -9.34 -0.40 17.37
C SER A 325 -8.60 -1.70 17.72
N HIS A 326 -7.35 -1.83 17.26
CA HIS A 326 -6.54 -3.02 17.51
C HIS A 326 -6.05 -3.14 18.95
N THR A 327 -5.78 -2.03 19.62
CA THR A 327 -5.40 -2.00 21.04
C THR A 327 -6.60 -2.11 21.98
N GLY A 328 -7.82 -1.85 21.48
CA GLY A 328 -9.03 -1.78 22.30
C GLY A 328 -9.12 -0.51 23.15
N SER A 329 -8.30 0.52 22.87
CA SER A 329 -8.27 1.78 23.60
C SER A 329 -9.46 2.68 23.23
N ILE A 330 -10.64 2.40 23.81
CA ILE A 330 -11.88 3.13 23.50
C ILE A 330 -11.75 4.62 23.81
N GLU A 331 -11.18 4.97 24.96
CA GLU A 331 -11.07 6.36 25.42
C GLU A 331 -10.19 7.20 24.49
N GLU A 332 -9.01 6.68 24.13
CA GLU A 332 -8.08 7.30 23.17
C GLU A 332 -8.72 7.43 21.78
N GLY A 333 -9.41 6.37 21.32
CA GLY A 333 -10.12 6.41 20.03
C GLY A 333 -11.16 7.54 19.97
N TYR A 334 -11.95 7.73 21.01
CA TYR A 334 -12.87 8.88 21.10
C TYR A 334 -12.15 10.21 21.24
N ALA A 335 -11.03 10.27 21.96
CA ALA A 335 -10.23 11.50 22.09
C ALA A 335 -9.71 11.97 20.72
N TYR A 336 -9.10 11.06 19.94
CA TYR A 336 -8.61 11.35 18.60
C TYR A 336 -9.74 11.63 17.59
N PHE A 337 -10.84 10.87 17.63
CA PHE A 337 -11.98 11.13 16.77
C PHE A 337 -12.58 12.52 16.99
N ASN A 338 -12.66 12.96 18.25
CA ASN A 338 -13.15 14.29 18.60
C ASN A 338 -12.13 15.40 18.25
N SER A 339 -10.83 15.16 18.45
CA SER A 339 -9.78 16.13 18.14
C SER A 339 -9.73 16.42 16.63
N MET A 340 -9.97 15.42 15.79
CA MET A 340 -10.03 15.56 14.34
C MET A 340 -10.94 16.72 13.90
N THR A 341 -12.15 16.81 14.45
CA THR A 341 -13.08 17.90 14.11
C THR A 341 -12.81 19.16 14.92
N LYS A 342 -12.61 19.05 16.24
CA LYS A 342 -12.52 20.21 17.14
C LYS A 342 -11.20 20.98 17.02
N VAL A 343 -10.09 20.27 16.83
CA VAL A 343 -8.73 20.83 16.81
C VAL A 343 -8.24 20.99 15.38
N HIS A 344 -8.44 19.98 14.53
CA HIS A 344 -7.87 19.98 13.18
C HIS A 344 -8.85 20.45 12.10
N GLY A 345 -10.14 20.62 12.41
CA GLY A 345 -11.16 21.07 11.45
C GLY A 345 -11.42 20.06 10.32
N ILE A 346 -11.12 18.78 10.54
CA ILE A 346 -11.30 17.71 9.57
C ILE A 346 -12.67 17.07 9.84
N SER A 347 -13.50 17.00 8.80
CA SER A 347 -14.82 16.39 8.88
C SER A 347 -14.72 14.86 8.72
N PRO A 348 -15.31 14.05 9.63
CA PRO A 348 -15.30 12.60 9.50
C PRO A 348 -16.04 12.13 8.24
N ARG A 349 -15.54 11.07 7.60
CA ARG A 349 -16.26 10.32 6.54
C ARG A 349 -16.35 8.84 6.90
N HIS A 350 -16.90 8.04 6.00
CA HIS A 350 -17.27 6.64 6.21
C HIS A 350 -16.15 5.82 6.85
N GLU A 351 -14.91 5.98 6.38
CA GLU A 351 -13.72 5.27 6.85
C GLU A 351 -13.41 5.55 8.34
N HIS A 352 -13.63 6.79 8.80
CA HIS A 352 -13.44 7.16 10.20
C HIS A 352 -14.53 6.56 11.10
N TYR A 353 -15.78 6.57 10.64
CA TYR A 353 -16.88 5.93 11.36
C TYR A 353 -16.69 4.42 11.41
N ALA A 354 -16.22 3.80 10.32
CA ALA A 354 -15.93 2.38 10.26
C ALA A 354 -14.86 1.98 11.30
N CYS A 355 -13.77 2.75 11.43
CA CYS A 355 -12.77 2.50 12.48
C CYS A 355 -13.34 2.60 13.90
N MET A 356 -14.23 3.56 14.17
CA MET A 356 -14.88 3.68 15.48
C MET A 356 -15.87 2.55 15.77
N VAL A 357 -16.62 2.11 14.76
CA VAL A 357 -17.51 0.95 14.87
C VAL A 357 -16.71 -0.33 15.08
N ASP A 358 -15.59 -0.51 14.37
CA ASP A 358 -14.66 -1.62 14.56
C ASP A 358 -14.09 -1.62 16.00
N LEU A 359 -13.65 -0.46 16.50
CA LEU A 359 -13.17 -0.29 17.87
C LEU A 359 -14.20 -0.72 18.92
N LEU A 360 -15.43 -0.23 18.81
CA LEU A 360 -16.53 -0.61 19.71
C LEU A 360 -16.91 -2.08 19.56
N GLY A 361 -16.91 -2.57 18.32
CA GLY A 361 -17.23 -3.93 17.94
C GLY A 361 -16.28 -4.93 18.58
N ARG A 362 -14.97 -4.73 18.44
CA ARG A 362 -13.92 -5.58 19.05
C ARG A 362 -13.91 -5.55 20.57
N ALA A 363 -14.28 -4.41 21.16
CA ALA A 363 -14.46 -4.31 22.60
C ALA A 363 -15.74 -5.01 23.12
N GLY A 364 -16.53 -5.63 22.24
CA GLY A 364 -17.78 -6.31 22.59
C GLY A 364 -18.96 -5.37 22.88
N ARG A 365 -18.82 -4.05 22.64
CA ARG A 365 -19.85 -3.04 22.86
C ARG A 365 -20.78 -2.89 21.65
N LEU A 366 -21.39 -3.99 21.21
CA LEU A 366 -22.19 -4.06 19.99
C LEU A 366 -23.38 -3.07 19.97
N GLU A 367 -24.07 -2.90 21.09
CA GLU A 367 -25.18 -1.95 21.20
C GLU A 367 -24.72 -0.50 21.07
N ASP A 368 -23.55 -0.17 21.64
CA ASP A 368 -22.98 1.16 21.49
C ASP A 368 -22.51 1.40 20.04
N ALA A 369 -21.98 0.37 19.38
CA ALA A 369 -21.63 0.43 17.97
C ALA A 369 -22.86 0.65 17.08
N LYS A 370 -23.97 -0.06 17.33
CA LYS A 370 -25.25 0.15 16.65
C LYS A 370 -25.77 1.57 16.86
N LYS A 371 -25.79 2.04 18.10
CA LYS A 371 -26.19 3.42 18.44
C LYS A 371 -25.30 4.46 17.76
N PHE A 372 -23.99 4.21 17.68
CA PHE A 372 -23.05 5.10 17.01
C PHE A 372 -23.38 5.24 15.52
N ILE A 373 -23.70 4.13 14.83
CA ILE A 373 -24.18 4.14 13.44
C ILE A 373 -25.49 4.91 13.31
N GLU A 374 -26.43 4.77 14.24
CA GLU A 374 -27.70 5.50 14.20
C GLU A 374 -27.53 7.01 14.40
N THR A 375 -26.50 7.44 15.14
CA THR A 375 -26.22 8.86 15.42
C THR A 375 -25.36 9.55 14.36
N MET A 376 -24.80 8.81 13.40
CA MET A 376 -23.89 9.40 12.42
C MET A 376 -24.64 10.35 11.45
N PRO A 377 -24.07 11.49 11.05
CA PRO A 377 -24.74 12.53 10.25
C PRO A 377 -24.88 12.18 8.76
N ILE A 378 -24.36 11.02 8.36
CA ILE A 378 -24.21 10.56 6.98
C ILE A 378 -24.84 9.17 6.85
N LYS A 379 -25.33 8.79 5.66
CA LYS A 379 -25.86 7.43 5.48
C LYS A 379 -24.71 6.41 5.61
N PRO A 380 -24.85 5.32 6.38
CA PRO A 380 -23.81 4.29 6.48
C PRO A 380 -23.62 3.57 5.15
N ASP A 381 -22.37 3.35 4.78
CA ASP A 381 -21.97 2.57 3.62
C ASP A 381 -21.63 1.12 4.02
N SER A 382 -21.22 0.31 3.05
CA SER A 382 -20.86 -1.10 3.25
C SER A 382 -19.72 -1.30 4.24
N THR A 383 -18.82 -0.32 4.38
CA THR A 383 -17.62 -0.39 5.21
C THR A 383 -18.00 -0.35 6.69
N VAL A 384 -18.86 0.60 7.06
CA VAL A 384 -19.37 0.78 8.42
C VAL A 384 -20.25 -0.41 8.84
N LEU A 385 -21.15 -0.86 7.95
CA LEU A 385 -22.02 -1.99 8.24
C LEU A 385 -21.25 -3.32 8.31
N GLY A 386 -20.24 -3.50 7.44
CA GLY A 386 -19.37 -4.67 7.41
C GLY A 386 -18.54 -4.82 8.69
N ALA A 387 -18.01 -3.71 9.23
CA ALA A 387 -17.32 -3.70 10.50
C ALA A 387 -18.19 -4.25 11.63
N LEU A 388 -19.45 -3.79 11.73
CA LEU A 388 -20.38 -4.28 12.75
C LEU A 388 -20.83 -5.73 12.50
N LEU A 389 -21.05 -6.14 11.25
CA LEU A 389 -21.38 -7.52 10.91
C LEU A 389 -20.28 -8.49 11.37
N GLY A 390 -19.01 -8.17 11.10
CA GLY A 390 -17.91 -9.02 11.56
C GLY A 390 -17.73 -8.99 13.08
N ALA A 391 -17.99 -7.86 13.75
CA ALA A 391 -18.04 -7.81 15.22
C ALA A 391 -19.16 -8.71 15.78
N CYS A 392 -20.35 -8.70 15.16
CA CYS A 392 -21.44 -9.61 15.52
C CYS A 392 -21.05 -11.08 15.30
N ALA A 393 -20.32 -11.39 14.23
CA ALA A 393 -19.82 -12.73 13.95
C ALA A 393 -18.82 -13.22 15.02
N ASN A 394 -17.95 -12.32 15.50
CA ASN A 394 -16.97 -12.61 16.53
C ASN A 394 -17.60 -12.79 17.92
N HIS A 395 -18.59 -11.97 18.27
CA HIS A 395 -19.28 -12.03 19.56
C HIS A 395 -20.52 -12.94 19.57
N GLY A 396 -20.87 -13.56 18.44
CA GLY A 396 -21.99 -14.51 18.33
C GLY A 396 -23.39 -13.88 18.40
N ASN A 397 -23.54 -12.57 18.15
CA ASN A 397 -24.84 -11.91 18.13
C ASN A 397 -25.54 -12.13 16.78
N LEU A 398 -26.33 -13.21 16.69
CA LEU A 398 -27.00 -13.61 15.45
C LEU A 398 -28.09 -12.63 15.01
N GLU A 399 -28.85 -12.06 15.94
CA GLU A 399 -29.97 -11.17 15.60
C GLU A 399 -29.47 -9.89 14.94
N MET A 400 -28.49 -9.22 15.56
CA MET A 400 -27.86 -8.03 14.99
C MET A 400 -27.08 -8.39 13.71
N GLY A 401 -26.34 -9.50 13.69
CA GLY A 401 -25.62 -9.95 12.50
C GLY A 401 -26.54 -10.16 11.29
N ARG A 402 -27.74 -10.72 11.49
CA ARG A 402 -28.72 -10.89 10.42
C ARG A 402 -29.22 -9.54 9.88
N GLU A 403 -29.61 -8.62 10.78
CA GLU A 403 -30.09 -7.28 10.41
C GLU A 403 -29.09 -6.54 9.50
N PHE A 404 -27.81 -6.53 9.88
CA PHE A 404 -26.78 -5.82 9.13
C PHE A 404 -26.37 -6.55 7.84
N ALA A 405 -26.39 -7.89 7.83
CA ALA A 405 -26.14 -8.67 6.61
C ALA A 405 -27.22 -8.46 5.55
N GLU A 406 -28.50 -8.41 5.93
CA GLU A 406 -29.60 -8.13 4.99
C GLU A 406 -29.44 -6.75 4.32
N ARG A 407 -29.03 -5.73 5.07
CA ARG A 407 -28.72 -4.40 4.53
C ARG A 407 -27.49 -4.41 3.61
N LEU A 408 -26.49 -5.23 3.93
CA LEU A 408 -25.29 -5.38 3.10
C LEU A 408 -25.58 -6.10 1.77
N PHE A 409 -26.52 -7.05 1.74
CA PHE A 409 -26.94 -7.69 0.48
C PHE A 409 -27.62 -6.71 -0.49
N GLU A 410 -28.28 -5.67 0.03
CA GLU A 410 -28.85 -4.60 -0.80
C GLU A 410 -27.78 -3.64 -1.33
N LEU A 411 -26.73 -3.36 -0.56
CA LEU A 411 -25.67 -2.40 -0.91
C LEU A 411 -24.57 -3.01 -1.77
N GLU A 412 -24.14 -4.24 -1.45
CA GLU A 412 -23.06 -4.98 -2.12
C GLU A 412 -23.50 -6.42 -2.40
N PRO A 413 -24.44 -6.62 -3.35
CA PRO A 413 -24.93 -7.96 -3.67
C PRO A 413 -23.83 -8.89 -4.21
N ASP A 414 -22.78 -8.32 -4.81
CA ASP A 414 -21.68 -9.03 -5.44
C ASP A 414 -20.56 -9.47 -4.47
N ASN A 415 -20.60 -9.01 -3.20
CA ASN A 415 -19.54 -9.28 -2.23
C ASN A 415 -19.73 -10.64 -1.53
N PRO A 416 -18.88 -11.67 -1.81
CA PRO A 416 -19.00 -12.99 -1.19
C PRO A 416 -18.78 -13.00 0.32
N GLY A 417 -18.01 -12.05 0.86
CA GLY A 417 -17.65 -11.98 2.28
C GLY A 417 -18.87 -11.86 3.18
N ASN A 418 -19.82 -11.00 2.81
CA ASN A 418 -21.05 -10.75 3.59
C ASN A 418 -21.90 -12.02 3.77
N TYR A 419 -22.07 -12.80 2.69
CA TYR A 419 -22.81 -14.06 2.74
C TYR A 419 -22.09 -15.11 3.58
N LEU A 420 -20.77 -15.20 3.43
CA LEU A 420 -19.96 -16.16 4.16
C LEU A 420 -19.94 -15.87 5.66
N LEU A 421 -19.87 -14.60 6.08
CA LEU A 421 -19.94 -14.21 7.48
C LEU A 421 -21.25 -14.67 8.12
N LEU A 422 -22.40 -14.34 7.54
CA LEU A 422 -23.71 -14.75 8.07
C LEU A 422 -23.89 -16.28 8.03
N SER A 423 -23.48 -16.94 6.95
CA SER A 423 -23.52 -18.40 6.84
C SER A 423 -22.69 -19.07 7.94
N ASN A 424 -21.47 -18.58 8.19
CA ASN A 424 -20.61 -19.11 9.25
C ASN A 424 -21.21 -18.87 10.64
N MET A 425 -21.89 -17.75 10.89
CA MET A 425 -22.61 -17.50 12.14
C MET A 425 -23.71 -18.54 12.39
N TYR A 426 -24.52 -18.86 11.37
CA TYR A 426 -25.51 -19.93 11.46
C TYR A 426 -24.88 -21.30 11.71
N SER A 427 -23.77 -21.62 11.01
CA SER A 427 -23.04 -22.88 11.20
C SER A 427 -22.50 -23.04 12.62
N ARG A 428 -21.95 -21.98 13.23
CA ARG A 428 -21.42 -22.01 14.61
C ARG A 428 -22.47 -22.37 15.66
N ILE A 429 -23.73 -21.97 15.44
CA ILE A 429 -24.87 -22.24 16.34
C ILE A 429 -25.55 -23.58 15.99
N GLY A 430 -25.05 -24.32 14.99
CA GLY A 430 -25.60 -25.61 14.56
C GLY A 430 -26.83 -25.51 13.65
N ARG A 431 -27.19 -24.30 13.20
CA ARG A 431 -28.30 -24.04 12.27
C ARG A 431 -27.85 -24.23 10.82
N LEU A 432 -27.56 -25.48 10.46
CA LEU A 432 -26.96 -25.82 9.16
C LEU A 432 -27.89 -25.55 7.97
N ARG A 433 -29.21 -25.68 8.14
CA ARG A 433 -30.18 -25.44 7.05
C ARG A 433 -30.15 -23.99 6.60
N GLU A 434 -30.18 -23.07 7.55
CA GLU A 434 -30.13 -21.63 7.32
C GLU A 434 -28.76 -21.22 6.75
N ALA A 435 -27.67 -21.85 7.21
CA ALA A 435 -26.34 -21.64 6.64
C ALA A 435 -26.27 -22.04 5.15
N ASP A 436 -26.89 -23.16 4.78
CA ASP A 436 -26.97 -23.66 3.41
C ASP A 436 -27.89 -22.79 2.54
N GLU A 437 -28.98 -22.26 3.10
CA GLU A 437 -29.86 -21.30 2.42
C GLU A 437 -29.11 -20.04 2.01
N ILE A 438 -28.28 -19.47 2.90
CA ILE A 438 -27.44 -18.30 2.58
C ILE A 438 -26.41 -18.63 1.49
N ARG A 439 -25.76 -19.80 1.53
CA ARG A 439 -24.81 -20.22 0.48
C ARG A 439 -25.50 -20.44 -0.87
N ARG A 440 -26.72 -20.97 -0.86
CA ARG A 440 -27.54 -21.11 -2.06
C ARG A 440 -27.93 -19.75 -2.63
N PHE A 441 -28.31 -18.80 -1.76
CA PHE A 441 -28.64 -17.44 -2.15
C PHE A 441 -27.44 -16.71 -2.78
N MET A 442 -26.24 -16.88 -2.21
CA MET A 442 -24.98 -16.39 -2.82
C MET A 442 -24.78 -16.95 -4.23
N GLY A 443 -25.00 -18.26 -4.42
CA GLY A 443 -24.87 -18.91 -5.73
C GLY A 443 -25.89 -18.45 -6.78
N VAL A 444 -27.15 -18.23 -6.37
CA VAL A 444 -28.22 -17.69 -7.25
C VAL A 444 -27.91 -16.24 -7.65
N SER A 445 -27.26 -15.48 -6.78
CA SER A 445 -26.83 -14.10 -7.04
C SER A 445 -25.60 -14.02 -7.95
N GLY A 446 -25.08 -15.15 -8.44
CA GLY A 446 -23.92 -15.21 -9.33
C GLY A 446 -22.57 -15.03 -8.63
N VAL A 447 -22.58 -14.97 -7.29
CA VAL A 447 -21.40 -14.71 -6.47
C VAL A 447 -20.70 -16.02 -6.12
N ARG A 448 -19.37 -16.05 -6.25
CA ARG A 448 -18.54 -17.20 -5.92
C ARG A 448 -17.38 -16.78 -5.03
N LYS A 449 -17.06 -17.62 -4.04
CA LYS A 449 -15.87 -17.46 -3.22
C LYS A 449 -14.63 -17.76 -4.06
N GLU A 450 -13.64 -16.87 -4.00
CA GLU A 450 -12.31 -17.15 -4.57
C GLU A 450 -11.56 -18.22 -3.76
N PRO A 451 -10.86 -19.15 -4.42
CA PRO A 451 -10.01 -20.11 -3.72
C PRO A 451 -8.81 -19.41 -3.06
N GLY A 452 -8.44 -19.88 -1.86
CA GLY A 452 -7.25 -19.39 -1.16
C GLY A 452 -5.97 -19.95 -1.76
N CYS A 453 -5.18 -19.10 -2.38
CA CYS A 453 -3.92 -19.38 -3.03
C CYS A 453 -2.76 -18.78 -2.25
N SER A 454 -1.63 -19.49 -2.22
CA SER A 454 -0.36 -19.00 -1.65
C SER A 454 0.75 -19.09 -2.69
N TRP A 455 1.56 -18.04 -2.84
CA TRP A 455 2.66 -17.94 -3.79
C TRP A 455 4.01 -17.88 -3.07
N ILE A 456 5.04 -18.45 -3.69
CA ILE A 456 6.42 -18.35 -3.22
C ILE A 456 7.38 -18.23 -4.42
N ASP A 457 8.30 -17.27 -4.34
CA ASP A 457 9.28 -17.01 -5.40
C ASP A 457 10.59 -17.77 -5.10
N VAL A 458 11.00 -18.66 -6.00
CA VAL A 458 12.24 -19.44 -5.88
C VAL A 458 13.01 -19.36 -7.19
N LYS A 459 14.25 -18.86 -7.16
CA LYS A 459 15.15 -18.77 -8.34
C LYS A 459 14.53 -18.05 -9.55
N ASN A 460 13.77 -16.97 -9.32
CA ASN A 460 13.04 -16.18 -10.32
C ASN A 460 11.84 -16.89 -10.97
N GLU A 461 11.37 -18.00 -10.38
CA GLU A 461 10.10 -18.62 -10.74
C GLU A 461 9.11 -18.49 -9.57
N THR A 462 7.86 -18.20 -9.89
CA THR A 462 6.77 -18.06 -8.92
C THR A 462 5.98 -19.36 -8.88
N PHE A 463 5.91 -19.99 -7.71
CA PHE A 463 5.15 -21.22 -7.47
C PHE A 463 3.84 -20.90 -6.76
N VAL A 464 2.73 -21.48 -7.22
CA VAL A 464 1.39 -21.27 -6.66
C VAL A 464 0.89 -22.55 -6.02
N PHE A 465 0.33 -22.43 -4.82
CA PHE A 465 -0.28 -23.52 -4.08
C PHE A 465 -1.74 -23.20 -3.77
N THR A 466 -2.61 -24.18 -3.96
CA THR A 466 -4.01 -24.17 -3.54
C THR A 466 -4.26 -25.11 -2.36
N VAL A 467 -5.48 -25.12 -1.81
CA VAL A 467 -5.86 -26.02 -0.72
C VAL A 467 -5.87 -27.47 -1.26
N HIS A 468 -5.18 -28.38 -0.58
CA HIS A 468 -4.92 -29.78 -1.00
C HIS A 468 -4.20 -29.93 -2.36
N ASP A 469 -3.38 -28.96 -2.73
CA ASP A 469 -2.67 -28.98 -4.02
C ASP A 469 -1.69 -30.15 -4.14
N LYS A 470 -1.78 -30.87 -5.27
CA LYS A 470 -0.90 -31.98 -5.65
C LYS A 470 -0.37 -31.84 -7.08
N SER A 471 -0.53 -30.66 -7.68
CA SER A 471 -0.16 -30.38 -9.06
C SER A 471 1.37 -30.24 -9.25
N HIS A 472 2.11 -29.98 -8.18
CA HIS A 472 3.54 -29.74 -8.21
C HIS A 472 4.36 -31.02 -8.49
N SER A 473 5.43 -30.93 -9.28
CA SER A 473 6.31 -32.08 -9.62
C SER A 473 6.97 -32.73 -8.39
N ARG A 474 7.28 -31.93 -7.37
CA ARG A 474 7.85 -32.35 -6.08
C ARG A 474 6.82 -32.58 -4.96
N THR A 475 5.56 -32.85 -5.30
CA THR A 475 4.47 -33.00 -4.31
C THR A 475 4.82 -33.99 -3.19
N GLN A 476 5.42 -35.14 -3.52
CA GLN A 476 5.78 -36.14 -2.51
C GLN A 476 6.74 -35.58 -1.43
N GLU A 477 7.80 -34.88 -1.85
CA GLU A 477 8.75 -34.26 -0.93
C GLU A 477 8.10 -33.16 -0.08
N ILE A 478 7.21 -32.36 -0.68
CA ILE A 478 6.47 -31.29 0.02
C ILE A 478 5.62 -31.88 1.14
N TYR A 479 4.87 -32.94 0.86
CA TYR A 479 4.02 -33.59 1.86
C TYR A 479 4.83 -34.32 2.94
N GLU A 480 5.99 -34.88 2.61
CA GLU A 480 6.92 -35.43 3.61
C GLU A 480 7.48 -34.35 4.53
N MET A 481 7.87 -33.19 3.97
CA MET A 481 8.31 -32.05 4.77
C MET A 481 7.18 -31.50 5.64
N LEU A 482 5.96 -31.44 5.11
CA LEU A 482 4.77 -31.03 5.85
C LEU A 482 4.49 -31.97 7.04
N SER A 483 4.67 -33.28 6.87
CA SER A 483 4.56 -34.25 7.97
C SER A 483 5.64 -34.05 9.02
N LYS A 484 6.89 -33.82 8.61
CA LYS A 484 8.00 -33.50 9.53
C LYS A 484 7.72 -32.21 10.30
N LEU A 485 7.25 -31.17 9.62
CA LEU A 485 6.86 -29.90 10.22
C LEU A 485 5.76 -30.12 11.26
N LYS A 486 4.73 -30.91 10.93
CA LYS A 486 3.65 -31.28 11.86
C LYS A 486 4.18 -31.90 13.15
N ASP A 487 5.09 -32.85 13.05
CA ASP A 487 5.66 -33.50 14.23
C ASP A 487 6.51 -32.53 15.07
N LEU A 488 7.28 -31.65 14.40
CA LEU A 488 8.14 -30.66 15.07
C LEU A 488 7.32 -29.61 15.84
N VAL A 489 6.29 -29.03 15.22
CA VAL A 489 5.47 -28.02 15.92
C VAL A 489 4.67 -28.66 17.05
N LYS A 490 4.16 -29.89 16.88
CA LYS A 490 3.46 -30.61 17.96
C LYS A 490 4.37 -30.88 19.16
N LYS A 491 5.62 -31.29 18.92
CA LYS A 491 6.62 -31.47 20.00
C LYS A 491 6.89 -30.18 20.77
N LYS A 492 6.74 -29.02 20.13
CA LYS A 492 6.92 -27.70 20.75
C LYS A 492 5.66 -27.16 21.47
N GLY A 493 4.55 -27.91 21.44
CA GLY A 493 3.31 -27.57 22.14
C GLY A 493 2.20 -26.99 21.26
N TYR A 494 2.31 -27.08 19.93
CA TYR A 494 1.21 -26.68 19.04
C TYR A 494 -0.03 -27.56 19.24
N VAL A 495 -1.18 -26.92 19.42
CA VAL A 495 -2.51 -27.53 19.45
C VAL A 495 -3.33 -26.97 18.30
N ALA A 496 -3.96 -27.84 17.53
CA ALA A 496 -4.75 -27.42 16.36
C ALA A 496 -6.04 -26.69 16.77
N GLU A 497 -6.23 -25.49 16.24
CA GLU A 497 -7.41 -24.67 16.49
C GLU A 497 -8.55 -25.10 15.55
N LYS A 498 -9.33 -26.11 15.97
CA LYS A 498 -10.36 -26.77 15.15
C LYS A 498 -11.51 -25.83 14.71
N GLU A 499 -11.65 -24.67 15.35
CA GLU A 499 -12.64 -23.64 15.02
C GLU A 499 -12.46 -23.06 13.61
N PHE A 500 -11.25 -23.14 13.04
CA PHE A 500 -10.95 -22.68 11.69
C PHE A 500 -11.33 -23.70 10.59
N ALA A 501 -11.78 -24.90 10.95
CA ALA A 501 -12.26 -25.94 10.02
C ALA A 501 -13.80 -25.98 9.98
N ILE A 502 -14.42 -24.93 9.45
CA ILE A 502 -15.86 -24.65 9.58
C ILE A 502 -16.77 -25.58 8.74
N ASN A 503 -16.21 -26.30 7.75
CA ASN A 503 -16.99 -27.12 6.79
C ASN A 503 -16.65 -28.63 6.83
N CYS A 504 -16.19 -29.15 7.97
CA CYS A 504 -15.76 -30.55 8.06
C CYS A 504 -16.36 -31.27 9.27
N THR A 505 -16.63 -32.57 9.13
CA THR A 505 -16.98 -33.44 10.25
C THR A 505 -15.82 -33.47 11.26
N GLU A 506 -16.13 -33.59 12.55
CA GLU A 506 -15.17 -33.52 13.66
C GLU A 506 -13.92 -34.41 13.48
N GLU A 507 -14.08 -35.54 12.81
CA GLU A 507 -13.02 -36.51 12.53
C GLU A 507 -11.95 -35.99 11.54
N TYR A 508 -12.28 -35.06 10.65
CA TYR A 508 -11.38 -34.59 9.57
C TYR A 508 -10.93 -33.13 9.71
N LYS A 509 -11.41 -32.41 10.74
CA LYS A 509 -11.07 -31.00 10.97
C LYS A 509 -9.56 -30.75 11.05
N GLU A 510 -8.84 -31.55 11.83
CA GLU A 510 -7.39 -31.39 11.97
C GLU A 510 -6.62 -31.72 10.69
N GLN A 511 -7.03 -32.75 9.93
CA GLN A 511 -6.34 -33.14 8.71
C GLN A 511 -6.45 -32.04 7.64
N ASN A 512 -7.61 -31.41 7.50
CA ASN A 512 -7.80 -30.37 6.49
C ASN A 512 -6.98 -29.10 6.77
N LEU A 513 -6.77 -28.74 8.04
CA LEU A 513 -5.91 -27.60 8.41
C LEU A 513 -4.46 -27.77 7.91
N TRP A 514 -3.94 -29.00 7.90
CA TRP A 514 -2.57 -29.29 7.41
C TRP A 514 -2.42 -29.14 5.91
N HIS A 515 -3.52 -29.15 5.15
CA HIS A 515 -3.51 -29.05 3.69
C HIS A 515 -3.86 -27.66 3.17
N HIS A 516 -3.79 -26.64 4.04
CA HIS A 516 -3.90 -25.24 3.63
C HIS A 516 -2.73 -24.81 2.75
N SER A 517 -2.98 -23.89 1.82
CA SER A 517 -1.99 -23.46 0.82
C SER A 517 -0.75 -22.82 1.44
N GLU A 518 -0.90 -22.13 2.58
CA GLU A 518 0.20 -21.50 3.31
C GLU A 518 1.22 -22.53 3.81
N ARG A 519 0.72 -23.67 4.30
CA ARG A 519 1.58 -24.73 4.85
C ARG A 519 2.31 -25.48 3.76
N LEU A 520 1.67 -25.66 2.60
CA LEU A 520 2.30 -26.22 1.41
C LEU A 520 3.41 -25.29 0.90
N ALA A 521 3.14 -23.99 0.80
CA ALA A 521 4.13 -22.99 0.42
C ALA A 521 5.31 -22.93 1.40
N LEU A 522 5.04 -22.99 2.71
CA LEU A 522 6.07 -23.05 3.75
C LEU A 522 6.94 -24.30 3.62
N ALA A 523 6.32 -25.48 3.48
CA ALA A 523 7.03 -26.75 3.33
C ALA A 523 7.93 -26.73 2.09
N PHE A 524 7.44 -26.19 0.97
CA PHE A 524 8.25 -26.00 -0.23
C PHE A 524 9.39 -25.00 -0.03
N GLY A 525 9.16 -23.89 0.66
CA GLY A 525 10.20 -22.91 1.00
C GLY A 525 11.31 -23.49 1.86
N LEU A 526 10.96 -24.28 2.88
CA LEU A 526 11.92 -25.00 3.73
C LEU A 526 12.77 -26.01 2.94
N LEU A 527 12.21 -26.64 1.91
CA LEU A 527 12.91 -27.61 1.06
C LEU A 527 13.84 -26.98 0.03
N THR A 528 13.54 -25.78 -0.46
CA THR A 528 14.19 -25.21 -1.64
C THR A 528 15.16 -24.08 -1.35
N LEU A 529 14.86 -23.27 -0.34
CA LEU A 529 15.65 -22.09 -0.03
C LEU A 529 16.79 -22.44 0.93
N PRO A 530 18.00 -21.85 0.76
CA PRO A 530 19.16 -22.10 1.62
C PRO A 530 18.84 -21.91 3.11
N ALA A 531 19.52 -22.67 3.98
CA ALA A 531 19.39 -22.53 5.43
C ALA A 531 19.69 -21.09 5.86
N GLY A 532 18.83 -20.53 6.73
CA GLY A 532 18.93 -19.14 7.21
C GLY A 532 18.40 -18.05 6.26
N ALA A 533 18.11 -18.33 4.99
CA ALA A 533 17.54 -17.32 4.09
C ALA A 533 16.06 -17.04 4.43
N PRO A 534 15.54 -15.81 4.41
CA PRO A 534 14.13 -15.56 4.73
C PRO A 534 13.16 -16.27 3.76
N ILE A 535 12.03 -16.79 4.26
CA ILE A 535 10.94 -17.36 3.45
C ILE A 535 9.86 -16.30 3.30
N ARG A 536 9.49 -15.96 2.06
CA ARG A 536 8.42 -15.01 1.76
C ARG A 536 7.29 -15.72 1.02
N ILE A 537 6.12 -15.78 1.66
CA ILE A 537 4.89 -16.37 1.11
C ILE A 537 3.92 -15.23 0.86
N LYS A 538 3.31 -15.15 -0.32
CA LYS A 538 2.22 -14.21 -0.63
C LYS A 538 0.89 -14.98 -0.60
N LYS A 539 -0.23 -14.39 -0.16
CA LYS A 539 -1.52 -15.09 -0.07
C LYS A 539 -2.67 -14.16 -0.46
N ASN A 540 -3.66 -14.61 -1.25
CA ASN A 540 -4.73 -13.73 -1.75
C ASN A 540 -5.87 -13.49 -0.78
N LEU A 541 -5.96 -14.35 0.22
CA LEU A 541 -6.91 -14.24 1.32
C LEU A 541 -6.15 -14.08 2.63
N ARG A 542 -6.85 -13.66 3.68
CA ARG A 542 -6.29 -13.61 5.02
C ARG A 542 -5.78 -14.97 5.48
N THR A 543 -4.63 -15.00 6.15
CA THR A 543 -4.08 -16.24 6.75
C THR A 543 -4.95 -16.64 7.94
N CYS A 544 -5.40 -17.91 8.00
CA CYS A 544 -6.20 -18.33 9.15
C CYS A 544 -5.35 -18.39 10.43
N GLY A 545 -5.97 -18.20 11.60
CA GLY A 545 -5.28 -18.17 12.90
C GLY A 545 -4.38 -19.39 13.13
N ASP A 546 -4.90 -20.59 12.83
CA ASP A 546 -4.17 -21.84 12.95
C ASP A 546 -2.93 -21.94 12.02
N CYS A 547 -3.00 -21.41 10.80
CA CYS A 547 -1.85 -21.33 9.89
C CYS A 547 -0.80 -20.36 10.41
N HIS A 548 -1.23 -19.21 10.94
CA HIS A 548 -0.36 -18.23 11.54
C HIS A 548 0.37 -18.77 12.78
N THR A 549 -0.32 -19.49 13.68
CA THR A 549 0.29 -20.17 14.83
C THR A 549 1.38 -21.14 14.38
N VAL A 550 1.14 -21.93 13.33
CA VAL A 550 2.16 -22.85 12.79
C VAL A 550 3.34 -22.11 12.17
N LEU A 551 3.12 -20.99 11.48
CA LEU A 551 4.20 -20.16 10.93
C LEU A 551 5.11 -19.62 12.06
N LYS A 552 4.54 -19.22 13.21
CA LYS A 552 5.30 -18.79 14.39
C LYS A 552 6.19 -19.90 14.93
N PHE A 553 5.60 -21.07 15.19
CA PHE A 553 6.38 -22.22 15.63
C PHE A 553 7.47 -22.59 14.63
N ALA A 554 7.17 -22.56 13.33
CA ALA A 554 8.16 -22.86 12.30
C ALA A 554 9.31 -21.84 12.31
N SER A 555 9.02 -20.54 12.43
CA SER A 555 10.06 -19.50 12.46
C SER A 555 11.04 -19.72 13.62
N GLU A 556 10.50 -20.08 14.79
CA GLU A 556 11.28 -20.34 15.99
C GLU A 556 12.03 -21.69 15.95
N ILE A 557 11.44 -22.74 15.34
CA ILE A 557 12.07 -24.07 15.23
C ILE A 557 13.24 -24.06 14.24
N PHE A 558 13.07 -23.36 13.11
CA PHE A 558 14.07 -23.32 12.05
C PHE A 558 15.01 -22.12 12.16
N GLU A 559 14.86 -21.28 13.21
CA GLU A 559 15.60 -20.04 13.44
C GLU A 559 15.66 -19.17 12.17
N ARG A 560 14.49 -19.02 11.55
CA ARG A 560 14.37 -18.50 10.18
C ARG A 560 13.26 -17.47 10.11
N GLU A 561 13.55 -16.34 9.48
CA GLU A 561 12.54 -15.31 9.21
C GLU A 561 11.51 -15.84 8.20
N ILE A 562 10.24 -15.86 8.60
CA ILE A 562 9.13 -16.30 7.75
C ILE A 562 8.14 -15.14 7.67
N ILE A 563 7.98 -14.61 6.45
CA ILE A 563 7.11 -13.48 6.16
C ILE A 563 5.95 -14.02 5.31
N CYS A 564 4.72 -13.91 5.83
CA CYS A 564 3.52 -14.19 5.06
C CYS A 564 2.82 -12.85 4.75
N LEU A 565 2.82 -12.47 3.47
CA LEU A 565 2.24 -11.23 2.97
C LEU A 565 0.83 -11.50 2.44
N GLU A 566 -0.14 -10.71 2.87
CA GLU A 566 -1.49 -10.74 2.31
C GLU A 566 -1.54 -9.87 1.04
N TRP A 567 -2.04 -10.45 -0.04
CA TRP A 567 -1.89 -10.05 -1.42
C TRP A 567 -3.27 -9.87 -2.04
N ILE A 568 -3.91 -8.74 -1.79
CA ILE A 568 -5.22 -8.45 -2.36
C ILE A 568 -5.02 -8.19 -3.86
N VAL A 569 -5.38 -9.17 -4.70
CA VAL A 569 -5.39 -9.00 -6.16
C VAL A 569 -6.57 -8.11 -6.50
N VAL A 570 -6.30 -6.83 -6.75
CA VAL A 570 -7.29 -5.84 -7.21
C VAL A 570 -7.66 -6.16 -8.67
N HIS A 571 -8.45 -7.22 -8.91
CA HIS A 571 -8.89 -7.59 -10.26
C HIS A 571 -10.28 -7.10 -10.65
N ARG A 572 -10.99 -6.37 -9.79
CA ARG A 572 -12.16 -5.58 -10.19
C ARG A 572 -12.25 -4.26 -9.44
N LYS A 573 -12.85 -3.29 -10.13
CA LYS A 573 -13.11 -1.90 -9.73
C LYS A 573 -13.44 -1.78 -8.23
N GLN A 574 -12.78 -0.82 -7.57
CA GLN A 574 -13.24 -0.20 -6.31
C GLN A 574 -13.86 -1.17 -5.27
N GLU A 575 -13.08 -2.13 -4.78
CA GLU A 575 -13.50 -2.92 -3.62
C GLU A 575 -12.33 -3.02 -2.64
N LEU A 576 -12.20 -2.01 -1.77
CA LEU A 576 -11.38 -2.08 -0.57
C LEU A 576 -11.91 -1.07 0.43
N ALA A 577 -12.94 -1.47 1.18
CA ALA A 577 -13.18 -0.90 2.51
C ALA A 577 -14.06 -1.77 3.44
N SER A 578 -14.52 -2.96 3.07
CA SER A 578 -15.36 -3.79 3.97
C SER A 578 -14.65 -4.95 4.69
N ASP A 579 -13.41 -5.31 4.32
CA ASP A 579 -12.63 -6.35 5.02
C ASP A 579 -11.58 -5.78 5.99
N ALA A 580 -11.96 -4.76 6.76
CA ALA A 580 -11.13 -4.15 7.82
C ALA A 580 -11.11 -4.97 9.14
N ASN A 581 -11.52 -6.25 9.12
CA ASN A 581 -11.71 -7.05 10.33
C ASN A 581 -10.47 -7.90 10.68
N ASP A 582 -9.37 -7.20 10.96
CA ASP A 582 -8.03 -7.62 11.43
C ASP A 582 -6.94 -7.84 10.34
N GLN A 583 -5.75 -7.33 10.66
CA GLN A 583 -4.55 -7.23 9.83
C GLN A 583 -3.71 -8.54 9.71
N PRO A 584 -2.84 -8.63 8.68
CA PRO A 584 -1.72 -9.56 8.60
C PRO A 584 -0.68 -9.31 9.71
N TRP A 585 -0.19 -10.38 10.33
CA TRP A 585 0.82 -10.33 11.40
C TRP A 585 2.20 -10.71 10.85
N TYR A 586 3.19 -9.85 11.09
CA TYR A 586 4.60 -10.09 10.74
C TYR A 586 5.31 -10.83 11.89
N ILE A 587 5.87 -12.01 11.60
CA ILE A 587 6.73 -12.74 12.55
C ILE A 587 8.15 -12.22 12.34
N ASN A 588 8.50 -11.11 12.99
CA ASN A 588 9.87 -10.62 13.00
C ASN A 588 10.56 -11.04 14.31
N MET A 589 11.69 -11.73 14.19
CA MET A 589 12.65 -12.00 15.27
C MET A 589 13.37 -10.72 15.76
N SER A 590 12.89 -9.51 15.41
CA SER A 590 13.53 -8.22 15.70
C SER A 590 13.57 -7.87 17.19
N GLU A 591 12.60 -8.33 17.98
CA GLU A 591 12.62 -8.09 19.44
C GLU A 591 13.80 -8.78 20.14
N LEU A 592 14.23 -9.95 19.65
CA LEU A 592 15.41 -10.65 20.16
C LEU A 592 16.73 -10.11 19.57
N ARG A 593 16.70 -9.57 18.35
CA ARG A 593 17.87 -8.92 17.74
C ARG A 593 18.23 -7.59 18.39
N ASN A 594 17.25 -6.83 18.90
CA ASN A 594 17.52 -5.60 19.64
C ASN A 594 18.30 -5.88 20.93
N LEU A 595 18.03 -6.99 21.62
CA LEU A 595 18.80 -7.43 22.79
C LEU A 595 20.21 -7.92 22.41
N ALA A 596 20.38 -8.59 21.27
CA ALA A 596 21.69 -9.04 20.78
C ALA A 596 22.56 -7.88 20.26
N LEU A 597 21.97 -6.84 19.67
CA LEU A 597 22.67 -5.62 19.23
C LEU A 597 23.06 -4.71 20.42
N ILE A 598 22.26 -4.70 21.49
CA ILE A 598 22.67 -4.10 22.77
C ILE A 598 23.92 -4.82 23.29
N GLN A 599 24.01 -6.14 23.14
CA GLN A 599 25.17 -6.94 23.55
C GLN A 599 26.42 -6.74 22.67
N GLU A 600 26.28 -6.48 21.37
CA GLU A 600 27.40 -6.08 20.49
C GLU A 600 27.88 -4.64 20.77
N SER A 601 26.98 -3.73 21.17
CA SER A 601 27.34 -2.36 21.56
C SER A 601 28.11 -2.28 22.89
N MET A 602 27.92 -3.25 23.78
CA MET A 602 28.66 -3.38 25.05
C MET A 602 30.15 -3.73 24.88
N ASN A 603 30.58 -4.09 23.66
CA ASN A 603 31.99 -4.39 23.34
C ASN A 603 32.81 -3.17 22.91
N ILE A 604 32.25 -1.95 22.91
CA ILE A 604 32.95 -0.72 22.56
C ILE A 604 33.33 0.01 23.85
N GLY A 605 34.60 -0.13 24.26
CA GLY A 605 35.16 0.38 25.53
C GLY A 605 35.27 1.90 25.66
N SER A 606 34.14 2.62 25.63
CA SER A 606 34.06 4.04 25.94
C SER A 606 33.20 4.25 27.20
N GLU A 607 33.84 4.67 28.29
CA GLU A 607 33.19 5.01 29.58
C GLU A 607 32.02 6.00 29.42
N SER A 608 32.03 6.87 28.40
CA SER A 608 30.96 7.83 28.14
C SER A 608 29.63 7.18 27.71
N ILE A 609 29.70 6.02 27.04
CA ILE A 609 28.52 5.28 26.55
C ILE A 609 27.94 4.45 27.69
N GLN A 610 28.79 3.88 28.56
CA GLN A 610 28.36 3.17 29.75
C GLN A 610 27.65 4.10 30.74
N GLN A 611 28.13 5.33 30.91
CA GLN A 611 27.48 6.33 31.75
C GLN A 611 26.12 6.79 31.18
N GLY A 612 26.02 6.94 29.84
CA GLY A 612 24.78 7.29 29.17
C GLY A 612 23.70 6.20 29.26
N LEU A 613 24.11 4.93 29.12
CA LEU A 613 23.23 3.77 29.25
C LEU A 613 22.81 3.50 30.69
N ALA A 614 23.69 3.74 31.68
CA ALA A 614 23.33 3.66 33.09
C ALA A 614 22.24 4.67 33.47
N ASN A 615 22.27 5.87 32.90
CA ASN A 615 21.24 6.89 33.12
C ASN A 615 19.89 6.53 32.47
N LEU A 616 19.91 5.86 31.31
CA LEU A 616 18.71 5.34 30.63
C LEU A 616 18.05 4.20 31.42
N VAL A 617 18.84 3.28 31.97
CA VAL A 617 18.34 2.18 32.81
C VAL A 617 17.77 2.70 34.14
N VAL A 618 18.37 3.76 34.70
CA VAL A 618 17.83 4.43 35.90
C VAL A 618 16.50 5.13 35.60
N GLN A 619 16.35 5.78 34.43
CA GLN A 619 15.08 6.40 34.01
C GLN A 619 13.96 5.37 33.78
N ASP A 620 14.28 4.20 33.23
CA ASP A 620 13.32 3.09 33.07
C ASP A 620 12.96 2.43 34.41
N TYR A 621 13.85 2.47 35.41
CA TYR A 621 13.54 1.97 36.76
C TYR A 621 12.68 2.97 37.56
N GLU A 622 12.91 4.27 37.41
CA GLU A 622 12.09 5.32 38.05
C GLU A 622 10.65 5.35 37.50
N SER A 623 10.44 4.97 36.23
CA SER A 623 9.11 4.89 35.59
C SER A 623 8.28 3.66 36.03
N SER A 624 8.91 2.66 36.66
CA SER A 624 8.26 1.43 37.17
C SER A 624 7.82 1.50 38.65
N GLY A 625 8.02 2.64 39.33
CA GLY A 625 7.37 2.94 40.62
C GLY A 625 8.12 2.50 41.91
N HIS A 626 9.38 2.08 41.83
CA HIS A 626 10.19 1.69 43.01
C HIS A 626 11.10 2.81 43.53
N VAL A 627 10.50 3.92 44.00
CA VAL A 627 11.20 5.17 44.34
C VAL A 627 12.04 5.08 45.64
N GLN A 628 11.68 4.23 46.61
CA GLN A 628 12.32 4.22 47.94
C GLN A 628 13.72 3.57 48.00
N ILE A 629 14.11 2.79 46.99
CA ILE A 629 15.43 2.11 46.96
C ILE A 629 16.47 2.98 46.26
N ALA A 630 16.07 3.74 45.24
CA ALA A 630 16.92 4.68 44.51
C ALA A 630 17.50 5.79 45.40
N GLU A 631 16.75 6.23 46.42
CA GLU A 631 17.20 7.29 47.33
C GLU A 631 18.24 6.84 48.35
N LYS A 632 18.31 5.54 48.70
CA LYS A 632 19.15 5.06 49.81
C LYS A 632 20.57 4.65 49.41
N GLN A 633 20.87 4.57 48.11
CA GLN A 633 22.13 4.04 47.58
C GLN A 633 22.81 4.98 46.56
N ARG A 634 22.32 6.23 46.44
CA ARG A 634 22.87 7.23 45.51
C ARG A 634 24.34 7.60 45.78
N ASP A 635 24.87 7.27 46.96
CA ASP A 635 26.23 7.63 47.39
C ASP A 635 27.32 6.61 47.01
N ASN A 636 26.98 5.39 46.55
CA ASN A 636 27.97 4.30 46.33
C ASN A 636 28.36 4.04 44.87
N GLY A 637 27.85 4.83 43.92
CA GLY A 637 28.25 4.79 42.50
C GLY A 637 27.65 3.64 41.66
N PRO A 638 27.60 3.80 40.32
CA PRO A 638 26.74 2.98 39.44
C PRO A 638 27.14 1.51 39.31
N ALA A 639 28.44 1.21 39.43
CA ALA A 639 28.97 -0.14 39.21
C ALA A 639 28.62 -1.12 40.34
N GLN A 640 28.56 -0.65 41.59
CA GLN A 640 28.18 -1.50 42.73
C GLN A 640 26.66 -1.75 42.78
N TYR A 641 25.84 -0.81 42.29
CA TYR A 641 24.39 -0.97 42.17
C TYR A 641 24.01 -2.11 41.23
N VAL A 642 24.67 -2.20 40.06
CA VAL A 642 24.42 -3.26 39.07
C VAL A 642 24.86 -4.64 39.58
N LEU A 643 25.95 -4.71 40.34
CA LEU A 643 26.43 -5.97 40.94
C LEU A 643 25.52 -6.47 42.07
N ALA A 644 25.08 -5.59 42.97
CA ALA A 644 24.17 -5.96 44.05
C ALA A 644 22.76 -6.34 43.53
N ALA A 645 22.23 -5.60 42.54
CA ALA A 645 20.98 -5.95 41.88
C ALA A 645 21.05 -7.29 41.14
N LYS A 646 22.23 -7.64 40.58
CA LYS A 646 22.46 -8.92 39.92
C LYS A 646 22.50 -10.09 40.90
N GLU A 647 23.17 -9.94 42.05
CA GLU A 647 23.26 -10.99 43.07
C GLU A 647 21.88 -11.30 43.69
N GLU A 648 21.07 -10.27 43.98
CA GLU A 648 19.75 -10.47 44.59
C GLU A 648 18.69 -11.00 43.60
N PHE A 649 18.83 -10.69 42.30
CA PHE A 649 17.94 -11.16 41.22
C PHE A 649 18.18 -12.64 40.85
N VAL A 650 19.42 -13.12 40.97
CA VAL A 650 19.78 -14.53 40.72
C VAL A 650 19.29 -15.45 41.83
N ASP A 651 19.29 -14.99 43.10
CA ASP A 651 18.82 -15.81 44.22
C ASP A 651 17.29 -15.95 44.30
N GLN A 652 16.52 -15.04 43.68
CA GLN A 652 15.06 -15.13 43.61
C GLN A 652 14.53 -15.96 42.42
N ASN A 653 15.39 -16.36 41.47
CA ASN A 653 14.98 -17.08 40.25
C ASN A 653 15.77 -18.39 40.03
N PRO A 654 15.24 -19.56 40.46
CA PRO A 654 15.92 -20.85 40.35
C PRO A 654 16.28 -21.29 38.92
N ARG A 655 15.66 -20.68 37.89
CA ARG A 655 15.95 -20.96 36.48
C ARG A 655 17.26 -20.32 35.99
N LEU A 656 17.76 -19.28 36.66
CA LEU A 656 18.98 -18.56 36.26
C LEU A 656 20.27 -19.18 36.84
N LYS A 657 20.21 -19.99 37.90
CA LYS A 657 21.37 -20.73 38.42
C LYS A 657 22.01 -21.66 37.38
N LYS A 658 21.23 -22.19 36.43
CA LYS A 658 21.75 -22.98 35.30
C LYS A 658 22.43 -22.14 34.21
N VAL A 659 22.07 -20.86 34.10
CA VAL A 659 22.66 -19.94 33.12
C VAL A 659 23.98 -19.39 33.67
N ASP A 660 24.07 -19.10 34.96
CA ASP A 660 25.34 -18.71 35.61
C ASP A 660 26.37 -19.84 35.56
N GLN A 661 25.95 -21.08 35.83
CA GLN A 661 26.83 -22.24 35.74
C GLN A 661 27.29 -22.52 34.29
N TRP A 662 26.45 -22.17 33.31
CA TRP A 662 26.80 -22.22 31.88
C TRP A 662 27.73 -21.07 31.46
N MET A 663 27.62 -19.89 32.08
CA MET A 663 28.50 -18.75 31.84
C MET A 663 29.89 -18.93 32.48
N GLU A 664 29.98 -19.54 33.67
CA GLU A 664 31.27 -19.91 34.27
C GLU A 664 32.01 -20.97 33.41
N ASP A 665 31.29 -21.94 32.86
CA ASP A 665 31.86 -22.94 31.93
C ASP A 665 32.34 -22.33 30.60
N LEU A 666 31.70 -21.24 30.15
CA LEU A 666 32.10 -20.48 28.96
C LEU A 666 33.33 -19.59 29.23
N TRP A 667 33.39 -18.96 30.40
CA TRP A 667 34.56 -18.19 30.84
C TRP A 667 35.80 -19.07 31.04
N ALA A 668 35.63 -20.27 31.61
CA ALA A 668 36.71 -21.26 31.74
C ALA A 668 37.26 -21.70 30.36
N LYS A 669 36.39 -21.83 29.35
CA LYS A 669 36.78 -22.17 27.96
C LYS A 669 37.46 -21.02 27.22
N GLU A 670 37.06 -19.77 27.44
CA GLU A 670 37.73 -18.60 26.86
C GLU A 670 39.09 -18.28 27.50
N TRP A 671 39.27 -18.59 28.80
CA TRP A 671 40.55 -18.44 29.47
C TRP A 671 41.61 -19.42 28.93
N LEU A 672 41.24 -20.70 28.74
CA LEU A 672 42.06 -21.71 28.05
C LEU A 672 42.40 -21.35 26.59
N GLY A 673 41.48 -20.66 25.90
CA GLY A 673 41.69 -20.18 24.53
C GLY A 673 42.59 -18.95 24.39
N LYS A 674 42.86 -18.23 25.49
CA LYS A 674 43.75 -17.05 25.53
C LYS A 674 45.21 -17.40 25.87
N GLU A 675 45.48 -18.42 26.70
CA GLU A 675 46.86 -18.89 26.94
C GLU A 675 47.48 -19.58 25.70
N LEU A 676 46.67 -20.31 24.90
CA LEU A 676 47.14 -20.99 23.68
C LEU A 676 47.52 -20.04 22.53
N ARG A 677 47.21 -18.74 22.61
CA ARG A 677 47.63 -17.73 21.63
C ARG A 677 48.92 -16.99 22.01
N TYR A 678 49.46 -17.23 23.20
CA TYR A 678 50.71 -16.61 23.66
C TYR A 678 51.97 -17.42 23.29
N TRP A 679 51.82 -18.60 22.71
CA TRP A 679 52.92 -19.45 22.22
C TRP A 679 52.63 -19.97 20.81
N ASN A 680 53.03 -19.22 19.77
CA ASN A 680 53.62 -19.72 18.53
C ASN A 680 53.83 -18.60 17.51
N GLY A 681 54.90 -17.84 17.70
CA GLY A 681 55.57 -17.11 16.62
C GLY A 681 56.91 -17.76 16.32
N LYS A 682 57.01 -18.49 15.19
CA LYS A 682 58.21 -18.67 14.34
C LYS A 682 57.94 -19.70 13.22
N GLU A 683 57.76 -19.16 12.01
CA GLU A 683 58.42 -19.56 10.76
C GLU A 683 58.28 -21.00 10.16
N ILE A 684 58.20 -21.04 8.81
CA ILE A 684 58.50 -22.15 7.87
C ILE A 684 57.31 -23.02 7.38
N LEU A 685 56.67 -22.60 6.27
CA LEU A 685 56.72 -23.29 4.96
C LEU A 685 55.80 -22.65 3.89
N LEU A 686 56.41 -21.81 3.06
CA LEU A 686 56.06 -21.63 1.66
C LEU A 686 56.11 -22.99 0.94
N LYS A 687 54.97 -23.47 0.39
CA LYS A 687 54.88 -24.28 -0.86
C LYS A 687 53.43 -24.73 -1.12
N ARG A 688 52.58 -23.84 -1.68
CA ARG A 688 51.58 -24.23 -2.71
C ARG A 688 50.77 -23.11 -3.38
N TYR A 689 51.24 -21.86 -3.40
CA TYR A 689 50.64 -20.83 -4.24
C TYR A 689 51.50 -20.54 -5.47
N SER A 690 51.44 -21.45 -6.45
CA SER A 690 51.69 -21.16 -7.86
C SER A 690 51.22 -22.33 -8.72
N ARG A 691 49.96 -22.31 -9.18
CA ARG A 691 49.51 -22.77 -10.51
C ARG A 691 47.99 -22.67 -10.63
N VAL A 692 47.57 -21.65 -11.39
CA VAL A 692 46.62 -21.73 -12.52
C VAL A 692 45.45 -22.72 -12.36
N GLU A 693 44.21 -22.21 -12.15
CA GLU A 693 43.01 -22.66 -12.89
C GLU A 693 41.66 -21.95 -12.59
N THR A 694 41.58 -20.87 -11.80
CA THR A 694 40.28 -20.20 -11.50
C THR A 694 40.05 -18.85 -12.18
N LEU A 695 40.79 -18.55 -13.26
CA LEU A 695 40.54 -17.39 -14.14
C LEU A 695 40.05 -17.80 -15.55
N GLN A 696 39.70 -19.07 -15.76
CA GLN A 696 39.00 -19.55 -16.97
C GLN A 696 37.53 -19.92 -16.74
N CYS A 697 37.03 -19.95 -15.50
CA CYS A 697 35.61 -20.22 -15.23
C CYS A 697 34.72 -18.96 -15.33
N TRP A 698 35.29 -17.76 -15.24
CA TRP A 698 34.55 -16.49 -15.38
C TRP A 698 34.47 -15.95 -16.82
N LYS A 699 35.34 -16.42 -17.73
CA LYS A 699 35.28 -16.08 -19.17
C LYS A 699 34.47 -17.07 -20.02
N LYS A 700 34.08 -18.23 -19.50
CA LYS A 700 33.23 -19.22 -20.20
C LYS A 700 31.71 -19.09 -19.92
N ASN A 701 31.31 -18.49 -18.79
CA ASN A 701 29.87 -18.29 -18.49
C ASN A 701 29.25 -17.02 -19.12
N MET A 702 30.04 -16.17 -19.78
CA MET A 702 29.55 -15.02 -20.55
C MET A 702 29.38 -15.30 -22.05
N GLN A 703 29.68 -16.52 -22.51
CA GLN A 703 29.46 -16.98 -23.90
C GLN A 703 28.43 -18.11 -24.04
N TRP A 704 27.73 -18.48 -22.97
CA TRP A 704 26.69 -19.53 -22.97
C TRP A 704 25.25 -19.01 -22.82
N SER A 705 25.05 -17.69 -22.97
CA SER A 705 23.71 -17.04 -22.97
C SER A 705 23.33 -16.41 -24.32
N CYS A 706 24.18 -16.52 -25.36
CA CYS A 706 23.91 -15.94 -26.69
C CYS A 706 23.75 -16.98 -27.82
N HIS A 707 23.46 -18.25 -27.50
CA HIS A 707 23.28 -19.30 -28.53
C HIS A 707 22.06 -20.22 -28.33
N HIS A 708 21.13 -19.90 -27.41
CA HIS A 708 19.89 -20.67 -27.23
C HIS A 708 18.59 -19.92 -27.56
N HIS A 709 18.68 -18.81 -28.29
CA HIS A 709 17.52 -18.06 -28.79
C HIS A 709 17.46 -17.89 -30.32
N MET A 710 18.13 -18.76 -31.09
CA MET A 710 18.09 -18.73 -32.55
C MET A 710 17.88 -20.09 -33.24
N ARG A 711 17.05 -21.00 -32.67
CA ARG A 711 16.66 -22.25 -33.34
C ARG A 711 15.22 -22.73 -33.15
N HIS A 712 14.27 -21.84 -32.82
CA HIS A 712 12.84 -22.19 -32.81
C HIS A 712 11.93 -21.19 -33.55
N TRP A 713 12.46 -20.54 -34.59
CA TRP A 713 11.66 -19.81 -35.58
C TRP A 713 12.21 -20.12 -36.99
N ARG A 714 11.75 -21.25 -37.54
CA ARG A 714 11.56 -21.51 -38.96
C ARG A 714 10.32 -22.36 -39.11
#